data_AF-A0A524QI11-F1
#
_entry.id   AF-A0A524QI11-F1
#
_cell.length_a   1.000
_cell.length_b   1.000
_cell.length_c   1.000
_cell.angle_alpha   90.00
_cell.angle_beta   90.00
_cell.angle_gamma   90.00
#
_symmetry.space_group_name_H-M   'P 1'
#
loop_
_entity.id
_entity.type
_entity.pdbx_description
1 polymer ?
#
loop_
_entity_poly.entity_id
_entity_poly.type
_entity_poly.pdbx_seq_one_letter_code
_entity_poly.pdbx_strand_id
1 'polypeptide(L)'
;MTLITSWRKAWKSDYMPFYYVQIAPFNYQVPEQGEGIREGQRRAMRLPETGMVVTMDAGDSDNIHPAEKKTPGERLAKWALANTYGQNGMAFSGPLLKEHVIEGNKVRLSFHHASGGLASSDGLPLRHFYLEDISGSFFPAEAYIDGETLLLSSPSVSQPVSVRYAYGNVFDANFINKDTLPASPFRTHNDETITSPRYFDATGGDDRNDGLSPFTAWRNIDTINSLRWSAGAEILLKCNENWTGQICLRGNGTKTNPIKVTSYGEGKFPLLNGSGESYTLKIENSSYWEISNIEIVNFGSGEENMSLDEWELNNTTYWCNGNSLPPFEESRTDKFGILVTAGDMGEVTGFHFQNLKVHGINGNIKTKDNGGIFFEITGSSVPTWFNDIRIEKCHIYDVDRTGISNQSSWSVRSRTDNEGWYTSKHIIIRNIRFERTGANALIVRVADSPLIEHNLFRYCAIKESGNACFSFNCDNALWQYNEACYTKYNKGDDDAGGFDSDYKCKNTVIRYNYSHHNEYGGILVCCMGGSDRFNTGTLVCYNLFINNEDHTVRVSGTPEETTFLNNIIFSSVDDSTDILWHKNWSGFASRTKYLNNIFYLSNGKGLINLGASTGNSFKRNIFYGVFGGNMPPGIKHQDPIFTVYPLPADPEPYMFTISDMSPAIDRGVKIKQRPYLDYFGNVISGSDLPDIGIHENK
;
A
#
# COMPACT_ATOMS: atom_id res chain seq x y z
N MET A 1 -32.39 15.27 -11.80
CA MET A 1 -31.97 16.36 -12.72
C MET A 1 -32.73 16.33 -14.06
N THR A 2 -33.18 15.16 -14.54
CA THR A 2 -33.86 14.96 -15.84
C THR A 2 -35.04 15.89 -16.12
N LEU A 3 -35.85 16.25 -15.12
CA LEU A 3 -37.00 17.15 -15.33
C LEU A 3 -36.55 18.54 -15.80
N ILE A 4 -35.61 19.15 -15.08
CA ILE A 4 -35.11 20.51 -15.37
C ILE A 4 -34.47 20.54 -16.76
N THR A 5 -33.58 19.58 -17.05
CA THR A 5 -32.89 19.51 -18.35
C THR A 5 -33.85 19.21 -19.50
N SER A 6 -34.84 18.34 -19.29
CA SER A 6 -35.86 18.04 -20.31
C SER A 6 -36.75 19.24 -20.60
N TRP A 7 -37.14 20.01 -19.57
CA TRP A 7 -37.94 21.21 -19.74
C TRP A 7 -37.16 22.30 -20.47
N ARG A 8 -35.91 22.54 -20.07
CA ARG A 8 -35.00 23.47 -20.77
C ARG A 8 -34.84 23.11 -22.25
N LYS A 9 -34.66 21.82 -22.55
CA LYS A 9 -34.59 21.31 -23.93
C LYS A 9 -35.89 21.54 -24.69
N ALA A 10 -37.03 21.22 -24.09
CA ALA A 10 -38.34 21.42 -24.70
C ALA A 10 -38.62 22.90 -25.01
N TRP A 11 -38.16 23.79 -24.13
CA TRP A 11 -38.27 25.24 -24.26
C TRP A 11 -37.12 25.89 -25.05
N LYS A 12 -36.15 25.10 -25.51
CA LYS A 12 -34.95 25.57 -26.24
C LYS A 12 -34.20 26.68 -25.51
N SER A 13 -34.07 26.55 -24.19
CA SER A 13 -33.37 27.51 -23.34
C SER A 13 -32.60 26.78 -22.25
N ASP A 14 -31.31 26.56 -22.49
CA ASP A 14 -30.42 25.82 -21.58
C ASP A 14 -30.19 26.52 -20.22
N TYR A 15 -30.53 27.81 -20.16
CA TYR A 15 -30.38 28.67 -18.99
C TYR A 15 -31.72 29.22 -18.48
N MET A 16 -32.86 28.63 -18.88
CA MET A 16 -34.16 29.03 -18.32
C MET A 16 -34.13 28.93 -16.79
N PRO A 17 -34.40 30.02 -16.04
CA PRO A 17 -34.41 29.99 -14.58
C PRO A 17 -35.39 28.95 -14.06
N PHE A 18 -34.97 28.16 -13.07
CA PHE A 18 -35.78 27.09 -12.50
C PHE A 18 -35.76 27.15 -10.97
N TYR A 19 -36.83 27.65 -10.38
CA TYR A 19 -36.99 27.80 -8.93
C TYR A 19 -38.03 26.85 -8.38
N TYR A 20 -37.73 26.17 -7.28
CA TYR A 20 -38.60 25.15 -6.69
C TYR A 20 -38.56 25.16 -5.16
N VAL A 21 -39.56 24.54 -4.55
CA VAL A 21 -39.68 24.41 -3.11
C VAL A 21 -39.19 23.03 -2.69
N GLN A 22 -38.29 22.99 -1.71
CA GLN A 22 -37.86 21.75 -1.08
C GLN A 22 -39.04 21.05 -0.41
N ILE A 23 -39.04 19.72 -0.39
CA ILE A 23 -40.11 18.95 0.23
C ILE A 23 -40.17 19.25 1.74
N ALA A 24 -41.37 19.53 2.23
CA ALA A 24 -41.59 19.91 3.62
C ALA A 24 -41.15 18.77 4.59
N PRO A 25 -40.73 19.10 5.82
CA PRO A 25 -40.60 18.10 6.87
C PRO A 25 -41.97 17.44 7.09
N PHE A 26 -42.00 16.11 7.00
CA PHE A 26 -43.19 15.28 7.15
C PHE A 26 -42.80 13.91 7.70
N ASN A 27 -43.63 13.30 8.53
CA ASN A 27 -43.34 11.99 9.11
C ASN A 27 -43.69 10.83 8.15
N TYR A 28 -42.74 10.46 7.29
CA TYR A 28 -42.93 9.47 6.21
C TYR A 28 -43.13 8.01 6.65
N GLN A 29 -43.18 7.68 7.95
CA GLN A 29 -43.24 6.31 8.51
C GLN A 29 -42.03 5.40 8.15
N VAL A 30 -41.31 5.70 7.09
CA VAL A 30 -40.02 5.10 6.72
C VAL A 30 -38.91 6.05 7.18
N PRO A 31 -37.92 5.59 7.96
CA PRO A 31 -36.78 6.42 8.38
C PRO A 31 -36.10 7.08 7.17
N GLU A 32 -35.74 8.36 7.32
CA GLU A 32 -34.91 9.12 6.38
C GLU A 32 -35.45 9.31 4.95
N GLN A 33 -36.66 8.84 4.64
CA GLN A 33 -37.26 8.99 3.31
C GLN A 33 -37.37 10.46 2.86
N GLY A 34 -37.79 11.34 3.78
CA GLY A 34 -37.89 12.77 3.50
C GLY A 34 -36.53 13.39 3.16
N GLU A 35 -35.47 12.91 3.80
CA GLU A 35 -34.12 13.42 3.56
C GLU A 35 -33.56 12.98 2.20
N GLY A 36 -33.76 11.73 1.80
CA GLY A 36 -33.35 11.28 0.47
C GLY A 36 -33.93 12.15 -0.65
N ILE A 37 -35.17 12.62 -0.49
CA ILE A 37 -35.83 13.54 -1.43
C ILE A 37 -35.23 14.94 -1.34
N ARG A 38 -35.07 15.50 -0.13
CA ARG A 38 -34.49 16.83 0.10
C ARG A 38 -33.07 16.94 -0.43
N GLU A 39 -32.27 15.91 -0.24
CA GLU A 39 -30.91 15.82 -0.75
C GLU A 39 -30.90 15.77 -2.28
N GLY A 40 -31.79 14.98 -2.89
CA GLY A 40 -31.97 14.97 -4.34
C GLY A 40 -32.39 16.35 -4.90
N GLN A 41 -33.26 17.06 -4.19
CA GLN A 41 -33.66 18.43 -4.52
C GLN A 41 -32.50 19.41 -4.32
N ARG A 42 -31.73 19.33 -3.24
CA ARG A 42 -30.56 20.19 -3.01
C ARG A 42 -29.50 19.98 -4.10
N ARG A 43 -29.25 18.73 -4.52
CA ARG A 43 -28.30 18.43 -5.61
C ARG A 43 -28.71 19.02 -6.95
N ALA A 44 -30.01 19.17 -7.22
CA ALA A 44 -30.46 19.80 -8.46
C ALA A 44 -29.98 21.26 -8.61
N MET A 45 -29.58 21.91 -7.51
CA MET A 45 -28.92 23.22 -7.50
C MET A 45 -27.55 23.25 -8.20
N ARG A 46 -26.96 22.09 -8.55
CA ARG A 46 -25.74 22.01 -9.37
C ARG A 46 -25.97 22.46 -10.81
N LEU A 47 -27.22 22.47 -11.28
CA LEU A 47 -27.55 23.00 -12.59
C LEU A 47 -27.52 24.54 -12.55
N PRO A 48 -26.99 25.22 -13.59
CA PRO A 48 -26.97 26.68 -13.63
C PRO A 48 -28.39 27.25 -13.60
N GLU A 49 -28.56 28.49 -13.16
CA GLU A 49 -29.87 29.18 -13.12
C GLU A 49 -30.95 28.41 -12.34
N THR A 50 -30.59 27.81 -11.20
CA THR A 50 -31.53 27.12 -10.31
C THR A 50 -31.53 27.72 -8.91
N GLY A 51 -32.65 27.58 -8.21
CA GLY A 51 -32.85 28.08 -6.84
C GLY A 51 -33.84 27.21 -6.07
N MET A 52 -33.53 26.95 -4.81
CA MET A 52 -34.32 26.07 -3.95
C MET A 52 -34.74 26.82 -2.69
N VAL A 53 -36.05 26.82 -2.44
CA VAL A 53 -36.59 27.32 -1.18
C VAL A 53 -36.57 26.22 -0.14
N VAL A 54 -35.82 26.45 0.94
CA VAL A 54 -35.81 25.59 2.13
C VAL A 54 -37.06 25.88 2.96
N THR A 55 -37.70 24.84 3.48
CA THR A 55 -38.96 24.92 4.26
C THR A 55 -38.91 24.13 5.57
N MET A 56 -37.72 23.85 6.10
CA MET A 56 -37.57 23.09 7.35
C MET A 56 -38.21 23.79 8.57
N ASP A 57 -38.37 25.11 8.50
CA ASP A 57 -38.98 25.97 9.52
C ASP A 57 -40.44 26.36 9.21
N ALA A 58 -40.92 26.05 8.01
CA ALA A 58 -42.24 26.45 7.49
C ALA A 58 -43.07 25.23 7.03
N GLY A 59 -42.75 24.05 7.56
CA GLY A 59 -43.45 22.80 7.27
C GLY A 59 -44.45 22.39 8.35
N ASP A 60 -45.05 21.22 8.16
CA ASP A 60 -46.01 20.60 9.07
C ASP A 60 -45.72 19.09 9.11
N SER A 61 -45.29 18.60 10.28
CA SER A 61 -44.86 17.20 10.44
C SER A 61 -45.98 16.20 10.18
N ASP A 62 -47.23 16.62 10.34
CA ASP A 62 -48.42 15.77 10.22
C ASP A 62 -49.13 15.96 8.87
N ASN A 63 -48.70 16.93 8.06
CA ASN A 63 -49.28 17.23 6.77
C ASN A 63 -48.23 17.58 5.71
N ILE A 64 -48.00 16.64 4.78
CA ILE A 64 -47.11 16.81 3.62
C ILE A 64 -47.50 17.99 2.70
N HIS A 65 -48.71 18.53 2.85
CA HIS A 65 -49.17 19.76 2.22
C HIS A 65 -49.40 20.88 3.24
N PRO A 66 -48.34 21.50 3.81
CA PRO A 66 -48.48 22.51 4.87
C PRO A 66 -49.40 23.65 4.46
N ALA A 67 -50.26 24.12 5.35
CA ALA A 67 -51.17 25.24 5.08
C ALA A 67 -50.41 26.56 4.85
N GLU A 68 -49.22 26.70 5.46
CA GLU A 68 -48.36 27.87 5.29
C GLU A 68 -47.72 27.89 3.90
N LYS A 69 -48.33 28.64 2.96
CA LYS A 69 -47.85 28.80 1.58
C LYS A 69 -47.21 30.15 1.30
N LYS A 70 -47.42 31.14 2.18
CA LYS A 70 -46.92 32.50 2.01
C LYS A 70 -45.41 32.53 2.16
N THR A 71 -44.86 31.92 3.21
CA THR A 71 -43.40 31.90 3.45
C THR A 71 -42.61 31.27 2.30
N PRO A 72 -42.97 30.07 1.78
CA PRO A 72 -42.27 29.54 0.61
C PRO A 72 -42.43 30.40 -0.65
N GLY A 73 -43.61 31.01 -0.84
CA GLY A 73 -43.88 31.91 -1.97
C GLY A 73 -43.03 33.18 -1.95
N GLU A 74 -42.88 33.80 -0.78
CA GLU A 74 -42.01 34.97 -0.59
C GLU A 74 -40.53 34.62 -0.83
N ARG A 75 -40.08 33.44 -0.36
CA ARG A 75 -38.71 32.97 -0.62
C ARG A 75 -38.48 32.67 -2.11
N LEU A 76 -39.46 32.13 -2.83
CA LEU A 76 -39.38 31.96 -4.29
C LEU A 76 -39.25 33.31 -5.00
N ALA A 77 -40.03 34.30 -4.57
CA ALA A 77 -39.94 35.65 -5.12
C ALA A 77 -38.55 36.25 -4.89
N LYS A 78 -37.94 36.05 -3.71
CA LYS A 78 -36.58 36.51 -3.41
C LYS A 78 -35.53 35.87 -4.34
N TRP A 79 -35.62 34.56 -4.58
CA TRP A 79 -34.74 33.88 -5.55
C TRP A 79 -34.84 34.49 -6.95
N ALA A 80 -36.07 34.72 -7.44
CA ALA A 80 -36.28 35.33 -8.74
C ALA A 80 -35.77 36.77 -8.80
N LEU A 81 -36.08 37.59 -7.78
CA LEU A 81 -35.64 38.99 -7.72
C LEU A 81 -34.11 39.10 -7.74
N ALA A 82 -33.42 38.26 -6.97
CA ALA A 82 -31.96 38.26 -6.92
C ALA A 82 -31.34 37.76 -8.23
N ASN A 83 -31.69 36.54 -8.66
CA ASN A 83 -30.95 35.87 -9.73
C ASN A 83 -31.51 36.14 -11.14
N THR A 84 -32.81 36.34 -11.30
CA THR A 84 -33.41 36.64 -12.62
C THR A 84 -33.51 38.14 -12.89
N TYR A 85 -33.90 38.93 -11.89
CA TYR A 85 -34.12 40.37 -12.06
C TYR A 85 -32.94 41.25 -11.61
N GLY A 86 -31.86 40.65 -11.10
CA GLY A 86 -30.62 41.35 -10.76
C GLY A 86 -30.73 42.33 -9.59
N GLN A 87 -31.69 42.13 -8.68
CA GLN A 87 -31.80 42.94 -7.47
C GLN A 87 -30.77 42.50 -6.42
N ASN A 88 -29.83 43.39 -6.13
CA ASN A 88 -28.74 43.13 -5.18
C ASN A 88 -29.09 43.57 -3.76
N GLY A 89 -28.33 43.07 -2.77
CA GLY A 89 -28.41 43.52 -1.37
C GLY A 89 -29.53 42.89 -0.54
N MET A 90 -30.20 41.85 -1.04
CA MET A 90 -31.24 41.12 -0.33
C MET A 90 -30.83 39.66 -0.12
N ALA A 91 -31.01 39.13 1.09
CA ALA A 91 -30.84 37.71 1.35
C ALA A 91 -32.01 36.90 0.74
N PHE A 92 -31.66 35.94 -0.10
CA PHE A 92 -32.62 35.10 -0.82
C PHE A 92 -32.49 33.60 -0.51
N SER A 93 -31.44 33.20 0.21
CA SER A 93 -31.25 31.82 0.69
C SER A 93 -30.63 31.83 2.09
N GLY A 94 -30.92 30.78 2.85
CA GLY A 94 -30.15 30.43 4.05
C GLY A 94 -28.84 29.73 3.69
N PRO A 95 -28.06 29.30 4.69
CA PRO A 95 -26.79 28.62 4.49
C PRO A 95 -26.92 27.38 3.60
N LEU A 96 -26.12 27.31 2.54
CA LEU A 96 -25.97 26.12 1.70
C LEU A 96 -24.54 25.62 1.81
N LEU A 97 -24.33 24.36 2.19
CA LEU A 97 -23.00 23.79 2.36
C LEU A 97 -22.17 24.02 1.09
N LYS A 98 -21.01 24.68 1.26
CA LYS A 98 -20.03 24.95 0.21
C LYS A 98 -18.91 23.91 0.29
N GLU A 99 -18.22 23.84 1.43
CA GLU A 99 -17.11 22.90 1.63
C GLU A 99 -17.01 22.44 3.09
N HIS A 100 -16.22 21.40 3.31
CA HIS A 100 -15.80 20.97 4.65
C HIS A 100 -14.30 20.69 4.67
N VAL A 101 -13.69 20.90 5.83
CA VAL A 101 -12.27 20.64 6.10
C VAL A 101 -12.16 19.89 7.41
N ILE A 102 -11.44 18.76 7.43
CA ILE A 102 -11.15 18.03 8.66
C ILE A 102 -9.88 18.62 9.29
N GLU A 103 -10.00 19.13 10.52
CA GLU A 103 -8.95 19.78 11.31
C GLU A 103 -8.63 18.93 12.54
N GLY A 104 -7.82 17.88 12.36
CA GLY A 104 -7.53 16.91 13.41
C GLY A 104 -8.79 16.13 13.81
N ASN A 105 -9.28 16.32 15.04
CA ASN A 105 -10.51 15.72 15.54
C ASN A 105 -11.76 16.60 15.36
N LYS A 106 -11.67 17.68 14.57
CA LYS A 106 -12.76 18.62 14.30
C LYS A 106 -13.08 18.69 12.82
N VAL A 107 -14.27 19.18 12.49
CA VAL A 107 -14.65 19.47 11.09
C VAL A 107 -15.11 20.90 10.97
N ARG A 108 -14.46 21.68 10.09
CA ARG A 108 -14.89 23.02 9.72
C ARG A 108 -15.79 22.97 8.50
N LEU A 109 -16.90 23.68 8.52
CA LEU A 109 -17.85 23.81 7.41
C LEU A 109 -17.93 25.25 6.95
N SER A 110 -17.91 25.47 5.63
CA SER A 110 -18.20 26.76 5.02
C SER A 110 -19.48 26.69 4.19
N PHE A 111 -20.12 27.84 4.01
CA PHE A 111 -21.45 27.91 3.39
C PHE A 111 -21.53 29.05 2.38
N HIS A 112 -22.25 28.81 1.28
CA HIS A 112 -22.84 29.90 0.52
C HIS A 112 -23.94 30.56 1.35
N HIS A 113 -24.16 31.86 1.11
CA HIS A 113 -25.17 32.66 1.83
C HIS A 113 -24.96 32.76 3.34
N ALA A 114 -23.69 32.72 3.77
CA ALA A 114 -23.27 33.01 5.15
C ALA A 114 -22.75 34.44 5.34
N SER A 115 -22.75 35.27 4.28
CA SER A 115 -22.27 36.65 4.34
C SER A 115 -23.01 37.45 5.41
N GLY A 116 -22.27 38.06 6.34
CA GLY A 116 -22.84 38.77 7.50
C GLY A 116 -22.96 37.89 8.76
N GLY A 117 -22.79 36.57 8.62
CA GLY A 117 -22.64 35.59 9.69
C GLY A 117 -23.77 34.58 9.79
N LEU A 118 -23.51 33.58 10.62
CA LEU A 118 -24.43 32.50 10.95
C LEU A 118 -25.13 32.76 12.29
N ALA A 119 -26.28 32.11 12.52
CA ALA A 119 -27.05 32.26 13.75
C ALA A 119 -27.83 30.99 14.10
N SER A 120 -28.33 30.97 15.34
CA SER A 120 -29.35 30.05 15.81
C SER A 120 -30.70 30.77 15.86
N SER A 121 -31.76 30.16 15.32
CA SER A 121 -33.08 30.79 15.22
C SER A 121 -33.74 31.05 16.58
N ASP A 122 -33.32 30.33 17.62
CA ASP A 122 -33.85 30.44 18.99
C ASP A 122 -32.79 30.91 20.00
N GLY A 123 -31.57 31.22 19.54
CA GLY A 123 -30.45 31.62 20.40
C GLY A 123 -29.87 30.50 21.27
N LEU A 124 -30.35 29.25 21.12
CA LEU A 124 -29.81 28.07 21.78
C LEU A 124 -28.65 27.46 20.96
N PRO A 125 -27.84 26.55 21.54
CA PRO A 125 -26.83 25.81 20.80
C PRO A 125 -27.41 25.16 19.53
N LEU A 126 -26.59 25.13 18.47
CA LEU A 126 -26.98 24.46 17.23
C LEU A 126 -27.18 22.96 17.47
N ARG A 127 -28.24 22.40 16.88
CA ARG A 127 -28.62 20.99 17.05
C ARG A 127 -28.75 20.26 15.72
N HIS A 128 -28.78 18.92 15.81
CA HIS A 128 -28.88 17.97 14.68
C HIS A 128 -27.67 17.93 13.76
N PHE A 129 -26.47 18.16 14.31
CA PHE A 129 -25.21 17.87 13.65
C PHE A 129 -24.66 16.53 14.14
N TYR A 130 -24.16 15.74 13.20
CA TYR A 130 -23.59 14.43 13.46
C TYR A 130 -22.27 14.28 12.71
N LEU A 131 -21.29 13.66 13.37
CA LEU A 131 -20.01 13.27 12.78
C LEU A 131 -19.98 11.75 12.56
N GLU A 132 -19.58 11.34 11.36
CA GLU A 132 -19.26 9.97 11.03
C GLU A 132 -17.86 9.63 11.53
N ASP A 133 -17.69 8.47 12.16
CA ASP A 133 -16.39 7.92 12.47
C ASP A 133 -15.84 7.04 11.33
N ILE A 134 -14.63 6.51 11.50
CA ILE A 134 -13.98 5.61 10.55
C ILE A 134 -14.69 4.25 10.37
N SER A 135 -15.65 3.91 11.24
CA SER A 135 -16.49 2.70 11.10
C SER A 135 -17.71 2.94 10.21
N GLY A 136 -17.99 4.20 9.85
CA GLY A 136 -19.20 4.60 9.14
C GLY A 136 -20.40 4.87 10.06
N SER A 137 -20.18 4.98 11.37
CA SER A 137 -21.22 5.24 12.37
C SER A 137 -21.34 6.73 12.66
N PHE A 138 -22.57 7.23 12.76
CA PHE A 138 -22.84 8.65 13.04
C PHE A 138 -23.09 8.91 14.52
N PHE A 139 -22.36 9.87 15.09
CA PHE A 139 -22.49 10.30 16.48
C PHE A 139 -22.86 11.79 16.56
N PRO A 140 -23.66 12.22 17.55
CA PRO A 140 -23.94 13.63 17.77
C PRO A 140 -22.66 14.47 17.90
N ALA A 141 -22.69 15.67 17.32
CA ALA A 141 -21.58 16.61 17.35
C ALA A 141 -22.04 17.98 17.85
N GLU A 142 -21.18 18.62 18.64
CA GLU A 142 -21.33 20.02 19.00
C GLU A 142 -20.89 20.88 17.82
N ALA A 143 -21.69 21.88 17.46
CA ALA A 143 -21.39 22.81 16.36
C ALA A 143 -21.29 24.25 16.88
N TYR A 144 -20.16 24.88 16.65
CA TYR A 144 -19.86 26.26 17.07
C TYR A 144 -19.78 27.19 15.87
N ILE A 145 -20.43 28.34 15.95
CA ILE A 145 -20.33 29.39 14.94
C ILE A 145 -19.00 30.12 15.10
N ASP A 146 -18.19 30.12 14.04
CA ASP A 146 -16.92 30.82 13.94
C ASP A 146 -16.95 31.73 12.69
N GLY A 147 -17.42 32.96 12.88
CA GLY A 147 -17.65 33.93 11.80
C GLY A 147 -18.72 33.46 10.81
N GLU A 148 -18.29 33.14 9.59
CA GLU A 148 -19.12 32.61 8.49
C GLU A 148 -18.99 31.08 8.35
N THR A 149 -18.31 30.42 9.29
CA THR A 149 -18.07 28.97 9.30
C THR A 149 -18.69 28.31 10.54
N LEU A 150 -18.82 26.98 10.50
CA LEU A 150 -19.08 26.17 11.68
C LEU A 150 -17.85 25.31 11.99
N LEU A 151 -17.52 25.14 13.27
CA LEU A 151 -16.55 24.17 13.75
C LEU A 151 -17.27 23.09 14.56
N LEU A 152 -17.14 21.84 14.14
CA LEU A 152 -17.80 20.69 14.74
C LEU A 152 -16.80 19.79 15.48
N SER A 153 -17.23 19.21 16.59
CA SER A 153 -16.48 18.18 17.31
C SER A 153 -17.41 17.22 18.06
N SER A 154 -16.96 15.98 18.26
CA SER A 154 -17.66 15.01 19.09
C SER A 154 -16.66 14.25 19.98
N PRO A 155 -16.94 14.09 21.29
CA PRO A 155 -16.08 13.29 22.15
C PRO A 155 -16.08 11.80 21.77
N SER A 156 -17.09 11.35 21.00
CA SER A 156 -17.19 9.96 20.51
C SER A 156 -16.46 9.75 19.18
N VAL A 157 -15.99 10.81 18.53
CA VAL A 157 -15.39 10.74 17.20
C VAL A 157 -14.02 11.41 17.22
N SER A 158 -12.98 10.62 17.46
CA SER A 158 -11.59 11.09 17.45
C SER A 158 -11.06 11.33 16.04
N GLN A 159 -11.63 10.66 15.04
CA GLN A 159 -11.26 10.76 13.62
C GLN A 159 -12.53 10.91 12.77
N PRO A 160 -13.03 12.15 12.60
CA PRO A 160 -14.25 12.36 11.82
C PRO A 160 -14.01 12.17 10.33
N VAL A 161 -14.93 11.48 9.66
CA VAL A 161 -14.87 11.19 8.21
C VAL A 161 -15.86 12.04 7.41
N SER A 162 -17.03 12.31 7.98
CA SER A 162 -18.05 13.13 7.33
C SER A 162 -19.00 13.76 8.35
N VAL A 163 -19.74 14.79 7.91
CA VAL A 163 -20.82 15.46 8.63
C VAL A 163 -22.18 15.20 7.98
N ARG A 164 -23.21 15.04 8.82
CA ARG A 164 -24.64 15.15 8.45
C ARG A 164 -25.32 16.21 9.31
N TYR A 165 -26.25 16.96 8.69
CA TYR A 165 -27.08 17.97 9.35
C TYR A 165 -28.57 17.72 9.06
N ALA A 166 -29.39 17.68 10.12
CA ALA A 166 -30.85 17.48 10.05
C ALA A 166 -31.27 16.29 9.16
N TYR A 167 -30.59 15.15 9.34
CA TYR A 167 -30.64 13.99 8.43
C TYR A 167 -31.71 12.96 8.84
N GLY A 168 -32.87 13.00 8.19
CA GLY A 168 -34.09 12.32 8.66
C GLY A 168 -35.37 13.04 8.23
N ASN A 169 -36.53 12.61 8.73
CA ASN A 169 -37.84 13.05 8.22
C ASN A 169 -38.30 14.43 8.73
N VAL A 170 -38.15 14.66 10.03
CA VAL A 170 -38.59 15.86 10.76
C VAL A 170 -37.54 16.18 11.83
N PHE A 171 -37.13 17.44 11.91
CA PHE A 171 -36.25 17.96 12.96
C PHE A 171 -36.67 19.37 13.35
N ASP A 172 -36.50 19.71 14.63
CA ASP A 172 -36.53 21.08 15.14
C ASP A 172 -35.21 21.81 14.87
N ALA A 173 -34.73 21.78 13.62
CA ALA A 173 -33.50 22.43 13.18
C ALA A 173 -33.52 23.96 13.44
N ASN A 174 -32.44 24.51 14.05
CA ASN A 174 -32.31 25.94 14.37
C ASN A 174 -31.18 26.67 13.63
N PHE A 175 -30.51 26.04 12.65
CA PHE A 175 -29.38 26.65 11.95
C PHE A 175 -29.87 27.59 10.83
N ILE A 176 -29.54 28.88 10.96
CA ILE A 176 -29.93 29.95 10.03
C ILE A 176 -28.72 30.84 9.70
N ASN A 177 -28.84 31.69 8.69
CA ASN A 177 -27.97 32.86 8.59
C ASN A 177 -28.54 34.04 9.39
N LYS A 178 -27.78 35.13 9.54
CA LYS A 178 -28.26 36.33 10.24
C LYS A 178 -29.46 37.02 9.58
N ASP A 179 -29.75 36.70 8.32
CA ASP A 179 -30.96 37.14 7.63
C ASP A 179 -32.19 36.27 7.94
N THR A 180 -32.10 35.38 8.93
CA THR A 180 -33.19 34.53 9.44
C THR A 180 -33.68 33.47 8.46
N LEU A 181 -32.88 33.12 7.44
CA LEU A 181 -33.22 32.07 6.48
C LEU A 181 -32.59 30.72 6.89
N PRO A 182 -33.37 29.62 6.86
CA PRO A 182 -32.92 28.30 7.32
C PRO A 182 -31.91 27.66 6.38
N ALA A 183 -30.96 26.92 6.97
CA ALA A 183 -30.09 26.04 6.23
C ALA A 183 -30.87 24.83 5.68
N SER A 184 -30.52 24.38 4.47
CA SER A 184 -31.00 23.09 3.96
C SER A 184 -30.34 21.95 4.76
N PRO A 185 -31.05 20.84 5.04
CA PRO A 185 -30.40 19.59 5.42
C PRO A 185 -29.32 19.21 4.39
N PHE A 186 -28.25 18.58 4.87
CA PHE A 186 -27.15 18.16 4.03
C PHE A 186 -26.36 17.01 4.65
N ARG A 187 -25.53 16.41 3.80
CA ARG A 187 -24.41 15.57 4.19
C ARG A 187 -23.19 15.92 3.35
N THR A 188 -22.01 15.69 3.89
CA THR A 188 -20.73 15.94 3.21
C THR A 188 -20.26 14.75 2.35
N HIS A 189 -20.82 13.55 2.55
CA HIS A 189 -20.55 12.35 1.73
C HIS A 189 -21.67 12.03 0.73
N ASN A 190 -21.34 11.50 -0.44
CA ASN A 190 -22.30 11.05 -1.46
C ASN A 190 -22.44 9.51 -1.42
N ASP A 191 -23.51 8.96 -0.84
CA ASP A 191 -23.80 7.52 -0.91
C ASP A 191 -24.39 7.09 -2.27
N GLU A 192 -24.09 7.83 -3.34
CA GLU A 192 -24.40 7.33 -4.67
C GLU A 192 -23.48 6.15 -4.92
N THR A 193 -24.10 4.97 -4.85
CA THR A 193 -23.40 3.71 -5.00
C THR A 193 -23.23 3.45 -6.49
N ILE A 194 -21.99 3.57 -6.96
CA ILE A 194 -21.66 3.31 -8.36
C ILE A 194 -21.46 1.81 -8.52
N THR A 195 -22.14 1.23 -9.51
CA THR A 195 -22.09 -0.21 -9.86
C THR A 195 -21.68 -0.45 -11.31
N SER A 196 -21.36 0.61 -12.04
CA SER A 196 -21.03 0.59 -13.46
C SER A 196 -19.80 1.46 -13.73
N PRO A 197 -19.12 1.28 -14.88
CA PRO A 197 -17.94 2.06 -15.21
C PRO A 197 -18.18 3.58 -15.18
N ARG A 198 -17.17 4.33 -14.74
CA ARG A 198 -17.10 5.78 -14.80
C ARG A 198 -15.78 6.23 -15.41
N TYR A 199 -15.88 7.13 -16.38
CA TYR A 199 -14.76 7.68 -17.13
C TYR A 199 -14.33 9.03 -16.56
N PHE A 200 -13.03 9.21 -16.45
CA PHE A 200 -12.40 10.41 -15.93
C PHE A 200 -11.37 10.94 -16.94
N ASP A 201 -11.46 12.22 -17.27
CA ASP A 201 -10.57 12.96 -18.19
C ASP A 201 -10.21 14.31 -17.54
N ALA A 202 -8.97 14.42 -17.03
CA ALA A 202 -8.52 15.58 -16.27
C ALA A 202 -8.52 16.88 -17.09
N THR A 203 -8.31 16.77 -18.41
CA THR A 203 -8.26 17.91 -19.32
C THR A 203 -9.61 18.17 -19.99
N GLY A 204 -10.23 17.13 -20.54
CA GLY A 204 -11.43 17.24 -21.39
C GLY A 204 -12.76 16.98 -20.68
N GLY A 205 -12.76 16.42 -19.48
CA GLY A 205 -13.98 16.03 -18.75
C GLY A 205 -14.76 17.22 -18.20
N ASP A 206 -15.94 16.97 -17.60
CA ASP A 206 -16.74 17.97 -16.89
C ASP A 206 -17.56 17.26 -15.81
N ASP A 207 -17.46 17.65 -14.54
CA ASP A 207 -18.19 16.99 -13.43
C ASP A 207 -19.71 17.22 -13.47
N ARG A 208 -20.21 18.01 -14.42
CA ARG A 208 -21.64 18.11 -14.75
C ARG A 208 -22.14 16.97 -15.64
N ASN A 209 -21.22 16.19 -16.23
CA ASN A 209 -21.55 15.03 -17.05
C ASN A 209 -22.05 13.85 -16.20
N ASP A 210 -22.42 12.75 -16.87
CA ASP A 210 -22.84 11.51 -16.20
C ASP A 210 -21.69 10.53 -15.91
N GLY A 211 -20.51 10.74 -16.50
CA GLY A 211 -19.35 9.86 -16.38
C GLY A 211 -19.50 8.53 -17.10
N LEU A 212 -20.56 8.31 -17.89
CA LEU A 212 -20.89 6.99 -18.45
C LEU A 212 -20.14 6.62 -19.73
N SER A 213 -19.42 7.57 -20.34
CA SER A 213 -18.64 7.35 -21.56
C SER A 213 -17.40 8.24 -21.59
N PRO A 214 -16.41 7.93 -22.45
CA PRO A 214 -15.27 8.82 -22.69
C PRO A 214 -15.67 10.25 -23.10
N PHE A 215 -16.79 10.42 -23.80
CA PHE A 215 -17.27 11.73 -24.27
C PHE A 215 -18.01 12.53 -23.19
N THR A 216 -18.44 11.85 -22.12
CA THR A 216 -19.16 12.42 -20.99
C THR A 216 -18.39 12.16 -19.69
N ALA A 217 -17.06 12.13 -19.76
CA ALA A 217 -16.19 11.88 -18.63
C ALA A 217 -16.29 12.99 -17.57
N TRP A 218 -16.07 12.62 -16.31
CA TRP A 218 -15.86 13.54 -15.20
C TRP A 218 -14.42 14.07 -15.19
N ARG A 219 -14.16 15.16 -14.47
CA ARG A 219 -12.86 15.86 -14.50
C ARG A 219 -12.07 15.73 -13.21
N ASN A 220 -12.70 15.84 -12.04
CA ASN A 220 -11.96 16.09 -10.80
C ASN A 220 -11.81 14.85 -9.91
N ILE A 221 -10.68 14.75 -9.22
CA ILE A 221 -10.42 13.73 -8.18
C ILE A 221 -11.46 13.81 -7.06
N ASP A 222 -11.91 15.00 -6.70
CA ASP A 222 -12.96 15.20 -5.70
C ASP A 222 -14.24 14.43 -6.03
N THR A 223 -14.54 14.26 -7.33
CA THR A 223 -15.65 13.42 -7.77
C THR A 223 -15.40 11.96 -7.38
N ILE A 224 -14.20 11.42 -7.62
CA ILE A 224 -13.82 10.05 -7.20
C ILE A 224 -13.97 9.88 -5.68
N ASN A 225 -13.41 10.82 -4.91
CA ASN A 225 -13.39 10.79 -3.45
C ASN A 225 -14.78 10.93 -2.82
N SER A 226 -15.71 11.58 -3.51
CA SER A 226 -17.07 11.76 -3.01
C SER A 226 -17.95 10.51 -3.15
N LEU A 227 -17.55 9.55 -3.99
CA LEU A 227 -18.38 8.41 -4.39
C LEU A 227 -18.09 7.15 -3.58
N ARG A 228 -19.11 6.29 -3.46
CA ARG A 228 -18.97 4.93 -2.94
C ARG A 228 -19.06 3.93 -4.08
N TRP A 229 -18.09 3.05 -4.16
CA TRP A 229 -17.98 2.07 -5.23
C TRP A 229 -18.52 0.72 -4.77
N SER A 230 -19.14 -0.04 -5.66
CA SER A 230 -19.70 -1.36 -5.36
C SER A 230 -19.32 -2.37 -6.42
N ALA A 231 -19.62 -3.64 -6.11
CA ALA A 231 -19.32 -4.77 -6.96
C ALA A 231 -19.60 -4.51 -8.46
N GLY A 232 -18.56 -4.67 -9.29
CA GLY A 232 -18.61 -4.46 -10.74
C GLY A 232 -18.41 -3.02 -11.22
N ALA A 233 -18.23 -2.06 -10.31
CA ALA A 233 -17.88 -0.69 -10.70
C ALA A 233 -16.45 -0.58 -11.19
N GLU A 234 -16.21 0.38 -12.09
CA GLU A 234 -14.88 0.65 -12.64
C GLU A 234 -14.61 2.16 -12.63
N ILE A 235 -13.41 2.54 -12.20
CA ILE A 235 -12.84 3.88 -12.29
C ILE A 235 -11.85 3.84 -13.46
N LEU A 236 -12.21 4.49 -14.57
CA LEU A 236 -11.44 4.50 -15.80
C LEU A 236 -10.77 5.87 -15.98
N LEU A 237 -9.45 5.91 -15.79
CA LEU A 237 -8.63 7.12 -15.90
C LEU A 237 -8.00 7.22 -17.29
N LYS A 238 -8.10 8.37 -17.94
CA LYS A 238 -7.61 8.52 -19.32
C LYS A 238 -6.07 8.52 -19.39
N CYS A 239 -5.52 7.77 -20.34
CA CYS A 239 -4.08 7.74 -20.63
C CYS A 239 -3.53 9.13 -21.01
N ASN A 240 -2.25 9.36 -20.68
CA ASN A 240 -1.50 10.62 -20.85
C ASN A 240 -2.02 11.82 -20.01
N GLU A 241 -2.97 11.60 -19.10
CA GLU A 241 -3.42 12.64 -18.17
C GLU A 241 -2.67 12.56 -16.83
N ASN A 242 -2.54 13.71 -16.18
CA ASN A 242 -1.95 13.84 -14.85
C ASN A 242 -3.05 14.21 -13.83
N TRP A 243 -3.02 13.56 -12.68
CA TRP A 243 -4.01 13.68 -11.62
C TRP A 243 -3.29 14.05 -10.33
N THR A 244 -3.51 15.26 -9.83
CA THR A 244 -2.83 15.78 -8.64
C THR A 244 -3.78 15.78 -7.44
N GLY A 245 -3.32 15.18 -6.34
CA GLY A 245 -4.02 15.15 -5.06
C GLY A 245 -4.19 13.73 -4.52
N GLN A 246 -4.80 13.62 -3.35
CA GLN A 246 -5.03 12.33 -2.69
C GLN A 246 -6.33 11.70 -3.17
N ILE A 247 -6.28 10.41 -3.53
CA ILE A 247 -7.47 9.61 -3.86
C ILE A 247 -7.78 8.65 -2.70
N CYS A 248 -8.97 8.74 -2.13
CA CYS A 248 -9.46 7.83 -1.10
C CYS A 248 -10.64 7.01 -1.65
N LEU A 249 -10.38 5.73 -1.89
CA LEU A 249 -11.32 4.79 -2.46
C LEU A 249 -12.13 4.10 -1.35
N ARG A 250 -13.46 4.16 -1.48
CA ARG A 250 -14.40 3.63 -0.50
C ARG A 250 -15.40 2.71 -1.18
N GLY A 251 -15.55 1.49 -0.67
CA GLY A 251 -16.50 0.56 -1.25
C GLY A 251 -16.07 -0.89 -1.18
N ASN A 252 -17.03 -1.79 -1.39
CA ASN A 252 -16.76 -3.22 -1.38
C ASN A 252 -17.19 -3.85 -2.69
N GLY A 253 -16.25 -4.52 -3.33
CA GLY A 253 -16.53 -5.42 -4.43
C GLY A 253 -17.01 -6.78 -3.91
N THR A 254 -16.99 -7.76 -4.80
CA THR A 254 -17.14 -9.18 -4.47
C THR A 254 -16.10 -9.99 -5.20
N LYS A 255 -15.85 -11.23 -4.77
CA LYS A 255 -14.92 -12.14 -5.46
C LYS A 255 -15.17 -12.29 -6.96
N THR A 256 -16.43 -12.28 -7.39
CA THR A 256 -16.80 -12.42 -8.81
C THR A 256 -16.89 -11.09 -9.54
N ASN A 257 -17.15 -10.00 -8.83
CA ASN A 257 -17.28 -8.65 -9.38
C ASN A 257 -16.52 -7.68 -8.47
N PRO A 258 -15.18 -7.64 -8.55
CA PRO A 258 -14.39 -6.67 -7.80
C PRO A 258 -14.64 -5.26 -8.33
N ILE A 259 -14.25 -4.25 -7.55
CA ILE A 259 -14.18 -2.87 -8.02
C ILE A 259 -12.84 -2.69 -8.71
N LYS A 260 -12.82 -2.02 -9.87
CA LYS A 260 -11.60 -1.82 -10.65
C LYS A 260 -11.19 -0.37 -10.72
N VAL A 261 -9.89 -0.11 -10.64
CA VAL A 261 -9.27 1.16 -11.03
C VAL A 261 -8.28 0.85 -12.14
N THR A 262 -8.52 1.40 -13.33
CA THR A 262 -7.62 1.19 -14.46
C THR A 262 -7.65 2.35 -15.44
N SER A 263 -6.92 2.22 -16.54
CA SER A 263 -6.82 3.24 -17.57
C SER A 263 -7.65 2.93 -18.81
N TYR A 264 -7.97 3.98 -19.58
CA TYR A 264 -8.56 3.88 -20.91
C TYR A 264 -7.91 4.83 -21.91
N GLY A 265 -8.03 4.51 -23.20
CA GLY A 265 -7.33 5.23 -24.28
C GLY A 265 -5.92 4.68 -24.50
N GLU A 266 -5.15 5.35 -25.36
CA GLU A 266 -3.82 4.92 -25.79
C GLU A 266 -2.73 5.83 -25.20
N GLY A 267 -1.50 5.32 -25.07
CA GLY A 267 -0.33 6.10 -24.65
C GLY A 267 0.19 5.73 -23.27
N LYS A 268 0.79 6.70 -22.57
CA LYS A 268 1.33 6.51 -21.22
C LYS A 268 0.19 6.27 -20.23
N PHE A 269 0.48 5.49 -19.18
CA PHE A 269 -0.46 5.35 -18.07
C PHE A 269 -0.83 6.71 -17.48
N PRO A 270 -2.07 6.88 -16.99
CA PRO A 270 -2.42 8.04 -16.19
C PRO A 270 -1.49 8.13 -14.98
N LEU A 271 -0.94 9.32 -14.75
CA LEU A 271 -0.09 9.61 -13.61
C LEU A 271 -0.94 10.13 -12.46
N LEU A 272 -0.97 9.40 -11.35
CA LEU A 272 -1.49 9.87 -10.07
C LEU A 272 -0.33 10.43 -9.25
N ASN A 273 -0.42 11.69 -8.82
CA ASN A 273 0.60 12.34 -8.00
C ASN A 273 0.02 12.84 -6.67
N GLY A 274 0.43 12.19 -5.58
CA GLY A 274 0.08 12.60 -4.20
C GLY A 274 0.64 13.96 -3.79
N SER A 275 1.59 14.52 -4.55
CA SER A 275 2.13 15.88 -4.39
C SER A 275 2.79 16.17 -3.05
N GLY A 276 3.43 15.15 -2.46
CA GLY A 276 4.11 15.25 -1.17
C GLY A 276 3.18 15.02 0.03
N GLU A 277 1.90 14.71 -0.20
CA GLU A 277 0.96 14.38 0.86
C GLU A 277 1.21 12.97 1.43
N SER A 278 0.46 12.62 2.49
CA SER A 278 0.62 11.33 3.18
C SER A 278 0.48 10.11 2.26
N TYR A 279 -0.39 10.14 1.26
CA TYR A 279 -0.58 9.06 0.31
C TYR A 279 -1.04 9.58 -1.05
N THR A 280 -0.80 8.81 -2.12
CA THR A 280 -1.40 9.10 -3.45
C THR A 280 -2.76 8.43 -3.61
N LEU A 281 -2.84 7.13 -3.30
CA LEU A 281 -4.06 6.35 -3.35
C LEU A 281 -4.24 5.59 -2.04
N LYS A 282 -5.42 5.68 -1.43
CA LYS A 282 -5.79 4.95 -0.22
C LYS A 282 -7.04 4.10 -0.45
N ILE A 283 -7.02 2.86 0.04
CA ILE A 283 -8.22 2.02 0.22
C ILE A 283 -8.38 1.78 1.71
N GLU A 284 -9.52 2.14 2.28
CA GLU A 284 -9.76 2.05 3.72
C GLU A 284 -10.97 1.16 4.02
N ASN A 285 -10.79 0.22 4.96
CA ASN A 285 -11.83 -0.64 5.50
C ASN A 285 -12.74 -1.27 4.42
N SER A 286 -12.10 -1.81 3.37
CA SER A 286 -12.76 -2.19 2.12
C SER A 286 -12.18 -3.50 1.58
N SER A 287 -12.94 -4.24 0.76
CA SER A 287 -12.52 -5.52 0.16
C SER A 287 -12.83 -5.58 -1.34
N TYR A 288 -12.13 -6.47 -2.05
CA TYR A 288 -12.29 -6.80 -3.46
C TYR A 288 -12.03 -5.61 -4.41
N TRP A 289 -10.77 -5.18 -4.45
CA TRP A 289 -10.26 -4.12 -5.31
C TRP A 289 -9.18 -4.63 -6.26
N GLU A 290 -9.31 -4.28 -7.54
CA GLU A 290 -8.29 -4.47 -8.56
C GLU A 290 -7.75 -3.11 -9.01
N ILE A 291 -6.43 -2.93 -9.02
CA ILE A 291 -5.78 -1.71 -9.52
C ILE A 291 -4.78 -2.09 -10.60
N SER A 292 -4.88 -1.49 -11.79
CA SER A 292 -3.96 -1.81 -12.89
C SER A 292 -3.73 -0.71 -13.89
N ASN A 293 -2.57 -0.74 -14.57
CA ASN A 293 -2.22 0.16 -15.69
C ASN A 293 -2.20 1.65 -15.30
N ILE A 294 -1.60 1.96 -14.15
CA ILE A 294 -1.51 3.30 -13.56
C ILE A 294 -0.05 3.58 -13.16
N GLU A 295 0.36 4.84 -13.32
CA GLU A 295 1.62 5.37 -12.79
C GLU A 295 1.34 6.17 -11.52
N ILE A 296 2.10 5.92 -10.46
CA ILE A 296 1.87 6.47 -9.12
C ILE A 296 3.17 7.10 -8.62
N VAL A 297 3.07 8.37 -8.24
CA VAL A 297 4.16 9.13 -7.63
C VAL A 297 3.68 9.91 -6.42
N ASN A 298 4.59 10.20 -5.49
CA ASN A 298 4.28 11.02 -4.33
C ASN A 298 5.48 11.94 -4.02
N PHE A 299 5.62 12.94 -4.88
CA PHE A 299 6.68 13.94 -4.84
C PHE A 299 6.07 15.33 -4.95
N GLY A 300 6.35 16.20 -3.98
CA GLY A 300 5.89 17.59 -3.97
C GLY A 300 6.83 18.52 -4.73
N SER A 301 6.30 19.54 -5.41
CA SER A 301 7.10 20.45 -6.27
C SER A 301 8.11 21.34 -5.54
N GLY A 302 8.13 21.32 -4.21
CA GLY A 302 9.09 22.06 -3.37
C GLY A 302 9.98 21.16 -2.53
N GLU A 303 9.87 19.85 -2.68
CA GLU A 303 10.66 18.92 -1.87
C GLU A 303 12.12 18.96 -2.28
N GLU A 304 12.99 19.18 -1.29
CA GLU A 304 14.44 19.28 -1.47
C GLU A 304 14.88 20.38 -2.46
N ASN A 305 13.99 21.33 -2.80
CA ASN A 305 14.20 22.37 -3.81
C ASN A 305 14.64 21.82 -5.18
N MET A 306 14.14 20.66 -5.59
CA MET A 306 14.44 20.03 -6.88
C MET A 306 13.17 19.47 -7.54
N SER A 307 13.26 19.21 -8.85
CA SER A 307 12.23 18.48 -9.58
C SER A 307 12.30 16.97 -9.30
N LEU A 308 11.21 16.25 -9.62
CA LEU A 308 11.18 14.79 -9.52
C LEU A 308 12.29 14.13 -10.36
N ASP A 309 12.48 14.58 -11.61
CA ASP A 309 13.50 14.04 -12.51
C ASP A 309 14.93 14.24 -11.93
N GLU A 310 15.19 15.40 -11.31
CA GLU A 310 16.46 15.66 -10.63
C GLU A 310 16.65 14.76 -9.40
N TRP A 311 15.59 14.51 -8.65
CA TRP A 311 15.63 13.62 -7.48
C TRP A 311 15.90 12.16 -7.87
N GLU A 312 15.27 11.65 -8.92
CA GLU A 312 15.54 10.31 -9.45
C GLU A 312 16.94 10.17 -10.06
N LEU A 313 17.42 11.23 -10.72
CA LEU A 313 18.80 11.29 -11.18
C LEU A 313 19.79 11.27 -10.01
N ASN A 314 19.47 11.95 -8.90
CA ASN A 314 20.26 11.89 -7.68
C ASN A 314 20.29 10.48 -7.10
N ASN A 315 19.17 9.74 -7.06
CA ASN A 315 19.16 8.33 -6.63
C ASN A 315 20.07 7.43 -7.47
N THR A 316 20.12 7.66 -8.79
CA THR A 316 21.08 6.99 -9.66
C THR A 316 22.51 7.34 -9.27
N THR A 317 22.78 8.61 -8.96
CA THR A 317 24.09 9.09 -8.53
C THR A 317 24.49 8.55 -7.15
N TYR A 318 23.54 8.43 -6.20
CA TYR A 318 23.75 7.81 -4.89
C TYR A 318 24.27 6.39 -5.03
N TRP A 319 23.69 5.60 -5.94
CA TRP A 319 24.16 4.25 -6.21
C TRP A 319 25.52 4.23 -6.94
N CYS A 320 25.67 5.04 -8.00
CA CYS A 320 26.88 5.07 -8.83
C CYS A 320 28.14 5.58 -8.10
N ASN A 321 27.99 6.42 -7.06
CA ASN A 321 29.13 6.98 -6.36
C ASN A 321 29.86 5.94 -5.50
N GLY A 322 31.20 6.00 -5.55
CA GLY A 322 32.11 5.12 -4.82
C GLY A 322 31.94 5.21 -3.29
N ASN A 323 32.32 4.11 -2.64
CA ASN A 323 31.99 3.64 -1.29
C ASN A 323 31.65 4.67 -0.20
N SER A 324 30.56 4.35 0.53
CA SER A 324 30.29 4.80 1.90
C SER A 324 29.84 6.27 2.05
N LEU A 325 28.79 6.66 1.34
CA LEU A 325 28.05 7.87 1.74
C LEU A 325 27.55 7.71 3.18
N PRO A 326 27.54 8.79 4.00
CA PRO A 326 26.97 8.73 5.33
C PRO A 326 25.47 8.40 5.23
N PRO A 327 24.87 7.77 6.26
CA PRO A 327 23.44 7.52 6.30
C PRO A 327 22.66 8.80 6.00
N PHE A 328 21.63 8.70 5.18
CA PHE A 328 20.86 9.87 4.77
C PHE A 328 20.15 10.50 5.98
N GLU A 329 20.43 11.76 6.32
CA GLU A 329 20.00 12.36 7.61
C GLU A 329 18.70 13.18 7.55
N GLU A 330 18.12 13.43 6.37
CA GLU A 330 16.94 14.30 6.32
C GLU A 330 15.71 13.63 6.95
N SER A 331 15.07 14.38 7.84
CA SER A 331 13.79 14.02 8.43
C SER A 331 12.66 14.36 7.47
N ARG A 332 11.94 13.35 6.98
CA ARG A 332 10.79 13.50 6.09
C ARG A 332 9.55 12.88 6.72
N THR A 333 8.37 13.28 6.26
CA THR A 333 7.10 12.67 6.69
C THR A 333 6.91 11.31 6.04
N ASP A 334 6.12 10.46 6.69
CA ASP A 334 5.72 9.18 6.12
C ASP A 334 4.85 9.43 4.88
N LYS A 335 5.19 8.75 3.77
CA LYS A 335 4.46 8.84 2.51
C LYS A 335 4.22 7.47 1.91
N PHE A 336 3.07 7.36 1.25
CA PHE A 336 2.65 6.16 0.55
C PHE A 336 2.37 6.45 -0.92
N GLY A 337 2.76 5.54 -1.81
CA GLY A 337 2.17 5.48 -3.15
C GLY A 337 0.73 4.97 -3.02
N ILE A 338 0.60 3.70 -2.65
CA ILE A 338 -0.67 3.06 -2.32
C ILE A 338 -0.68 2.67 -0.84
N LEU A 339 -1.72 3.06 -0.12
CA LEU A 339 -1.97 2.66 1.27
C LEU A 339 -3.30 1.88 1.36
N VAL A 340 -3.25 0.67 1.90
CA VAL A 340 -4.46 -0.11 2.21
C VAL A 340 -4.56 -0.27 3.72
N THR A 341 -5.63 0.26 4.33
CA THR A 341 -5.86 0.16 5.78
C THR A 341 -7.09 -0.69 6.10
N ALA A 342 -7.00 -1.48 7.17
CA ALA A 342 -8.11 -2.25 7.72
C ALA A 342 -8.04 -2.29 9.26
N GLY A 343 -9.13 -1.94 9.94
CA GLY A 343 -9.19 -1.95 11.40
C GLY A 343 -10.48 -2.53 11.95
N ASP A 344 -10.36 -3.47 12.88
CA ASP A 344 -11.48 -4.09 13.60
C ASP A 344 -12.56 -4.73 12.69
N MET A 345 -12.14 -5.43 11.63
CA MET A 345 -13.04 -5.96 10.59
C MET A 345 -13.15 -7.48 10.52
N GLY A 346 -12.24 -8.24 11.14
CA GLY A 346 -12.10 -9.66 10.80
C GLY A 346 -11.24 -9.84 9.53
N GLU A 347 -11.66 -10.74 8.65
CA GLU A 347 -10.98 -10.94 7.37
C GLU A 347 -11.30 -9.81 6.38
N VAL A 348 -10.26 -9.22 5.79
CA VAL A 348 -10.37 -8.26 4.68
C VAL A 348 -9.67 -8.85 3.46
N THR A 349 -10.30 -8.86 2.29
CA THR A 349 -9.84 -9.74 1.21
C THR A 349 -9.94 -9.19 -0.20
N GLY A 350 -9.10 -9.72 -1.10
CA GLY A 350 -9.20 -9.52 -2.54
C GLY A 350 -8.57 -8.22 -3.00
N PHE A 351 -7.25 -8.08 -2.85
CA PHE A 351 -6.51 -6.92 -3.35
C PHE A 351 -5.54 -7.35 -4.44
N HIS A 352 -5.86 -7.05 -5.69
CA HIS A 352 -5.03 -7.45 -6.83
C HIS A 352 -4.47 -6.22 -7.54
N PHE A 353 -3.17 -6.00 -7.41
CA PHE A 353 -2.46 -4.87 -8.01
C PHE A 353 -1.56 -5.37 -9.14
N GLN A 354 -1.77 -4.87 -10.35
CA GLN A 354 -1.10 -5.41 -11.53
C GLN A 354 -0.62 -4.34 -12.49
N ASN A 355 0.58 -4.51 -13.06
CA ASN A 355 1.09 -3.65 -14.13
C ASN A 355 1.11 -2.16 -13.71
N LEU A 356 1.60 -1.91 -12.50
CA LEU A 356 1.76 -0.57 -11.95
C LEU A 356 3.19 -0.08 -12.11
N LYS A 357 3.34 1.23 -12.29
CA LYS A 357 4.60 1.93 -12.06
C LYS A 357 4.49 2.74 -10.79
N VAL A 358 5.33 2.46 -9.80
CA VAL A 358 5.34 3.20 -8.52
C VAL A 358 6.73 3.77 -8.33
N HIS A 359 6.86 5.09 -8.37
CA HIS A 359 8.15 5.75 -8.27
C HIS A 359 8.04 7.15 -7.69
N GLY A 360 9.16 7.84 -7.49
CA GLY A 360 9.13 9.19 -6.95
C GLY A 360 8.42 9.26 -5.59
N ILE A 361 8.61 8.24 -4.74
CA ILE A 361 7.99 8.22 -3.41
C ILE A 361 9.03 8.73 -2.43
N ASN A 362 8.97 10.03 -2.14
CA ASN A 362 9.94 10.70 -1.28
C ASN A 362 9.56 10.57 0.22
N GLY A 363 9.45 9.34 0.71
CA GLY A 363 9.02 9.05 2.08
C GLY A 363 10.11 9.21 3.14
N ASN A 364 9.76 8.86 4.36
CA ASN A 364 10.62 8.94 5.54
C ASN A 364 11.66 7.82 5.54
N ILE A 365 12.93 8.17 5.34
CA ILE A 365 14.02 7.17 5.30
C ILE A 365 14.26 6.49 6.66
N LYS A 366 13.81 7.08 7.79
CA LYS A 366 14.15 6.62 9.15
C LYS A 366 13.21 5.56 9.71
N THR A 367 12.02 5.38 9.13
CA THR A 367 11.08 4.34 9.55
C THR A 367 10.80 3.35 8.42
N LYS A 368 10.44 2.10 8.77
CA LYS A 368 10.05 1.06 7.81
C LYS A 368 8.56 1.11 7.46
N ASP A 369 7.87 2.15 7.92
CA ASP A 369 6.40 2.22 7.99
C ASP A 369 5.83 3.17 6.93
N ASN A 370 6.53 3.27 5.81
CA ASN A 370 6.17 4.08 4.65
C ASN A 370 6.81 3.51 3.37
N GLY A 371 6.38 4.00 2.21
CA GLY A 371 7.00 3.70 0.92
C GLY A 371 6.02 3.45 -0.22
N GLY A 372 6.35 2.57 -1.16
CA GLY A 372 5.61 2.40 -2.41
C GLY A 372 4.19 1.88 -2.20
N ILE A 373 4.05 0.58 -1.95
CA ILE A 373 2.76 -0.07 -1.67
C ILE A 373 2.77 -0.58 -0.23
N PHE A 374 1.79 -0.18 0.56
CA PHE A 374 1.74 -0.47 1.97
C PHE A 374 0.38 -1.00 2.43
N PHE A 375 0.39 -2.08 3.19
CA PHE A 375 -0.80 -2.66 3.82
C PHE A 375 -0.69 -2.54 5.34
N GLU A 376 -1.70 -1.96 5.97
CA GLU A 376 -1.70 -1.70 7.40
C GLU A 376 -2.97 -2.24 8.06
N ILE A 377 -2.79 -3.11 9.05
CA ILE A 377 -3.87 -3.49 9.96
C ILE A 377 -3.77 -2.65 11.23
N THR A 378 -4.85 -1.96 11.55
CA THR A 378 -5.01 -1.10 12.73
C THR A 378 -6.08 -1.68 13.67
N GLY A 379 -6.36 -0.99 14.78
CA GLY A 379 -7.34 -1.43 15.78
C GLY A 379 -6.85 -2.59 16.66
N SER A 380 -7.60 -2.89 17.71
CA SER A 380 -7.25 -3.93 18.70
C SER A 380 -8.47 -4.60 19.34
N SER A 381 -9.68 -4.32 18.82
CA SER A 381 -10.94 -4.80 19.38
C SER A 381 -11.39 -6.09 18.68
N VAL A 382 -11.25 -6.16 17.36
CA VAL A 382 -11.59 -7.33 16.55
C VAL A 382 -10.34 -7.81 15.80
N PRO A 383 -9.92 -9.07 16.00
CA PRO A 383 -8.84 -9.66 15.24
C PRO A 383 -9.00 -9.44 13.75
N THR A 384 -8.04 -8.79 13.12
CA THR A 384 -8.14 -8.37 11.71
C THR A 384 -6.92 -8.86 10.93
N TRP A 385 -7.14 -9.37 9.72
CA TRP A 385 -6.08 -9.84 8.83
C TRP A 385 -6.47 -9.67 7.36
N PHE A 386 -5.45 -9.58 6.49
CA PHE A 386 -5.67 -9.61 5.05
C PHE A 386 -5.67 -11.03 4.49
N ASN A 387 -6.47 -11.27 3.46
CA ASN A 387 -6.50 -12.53 2.72
C ASN A 387 -6.53 -12.26 1.21
N ASP A 388 -5.75 -13.01 0.41
CA ASP A 388 -5.71 -12.85 -1.06
C ASP A 388 -5.19 -11.47 -1.51
N ILE A 389 -3.94 -11.17 -1.13
CA ILE A 389 -3.17 -10.04 -1.67
C ILE A 389 -2.35 -10.56 -2.84
N ARG A 390 -2.49 -9.95 -4.02
CA ARG A 390 -1.69 -10.27 -5.21
C ARG A 390 -1.09 -8.99 -5.77
N ILE A 391 0.24 -8.95 -5.88
CA ILE A 391 0.95 -7.83 -6.51
C ILE A 391 1.81 -8.41 -7.61
N GLU A 392 1.56 -8.00 -8.86
CA GLU A 392 2.10 -8.68 -10.03
C GLU A 392 2.55 -7.72 -11.14
N LYS A 393 3.70 -8.01 -11.76
CA LYS A 393 4.16 -7.32 -12.98
C LYS A 393 4.35 -5.80 -12.81
N CYS A 394 4.69 -5.34 -11.61
CA CYS A 394 4.91 -3.93 -11.34
C CYS A 394 6.40 -3.56 -11.47
N HIS A 395 6.65 -2.29 -11.75
CA HIS A 395 7.98 -1.68 -11.64
C HIS A 395 7.93 -0.66 -10.51
N ILE A 396 8.71 -0.91 -9.45
CA ILE A 396 8.76 -0.08 -8.26
C ILE A 396 10.18 0.44 -8.13
N TYR A 397 10.38 1.75 -8.31
CA TYR A 397 11.71 2.31 -8.36
C TYR A 397 11.80 3.70 -7.77
N ASP A 398 12.96 4.12 -7.27
CA ASP A 398 13.13 5.45 -6.66
C ASP A 398 12.10 5.70 -5.53
N VAL A 399 12.18 4.86 -4.50
CA VAL A 399 11.26 4.86 -3.36
C VAL A 399 12.04 4.92 -2.05
N ASP A 400 11.71 5.90 -1.22
CA ASP A 400 12.12 5.99 0.17
C ASP A 400 10.92 5.72 1.10
N ARG A 401 11.01 4.91 2.16
CA ARG A 401 12.12 3.98 2.47
C ARG A 401 12.02 2.64 1.72
N THR A 402 10.81 2.05 1.65
CA THR A 402 10.61 0.64 1.24
C THR A 402 9.71 0.52 0.01
N GLY A 403 10.05 -0.35 -0.95
CA GLY A 403 9.21 -0.58 -2.13
C GLY A 403 7.81 -1.12 -1.78
N ILE A 404 7.73 -2.30 -1.17
CA ILE A 404 6.48 -2.89 -0.66
C ILE A 404 6.68 -3.31 0.80
N SER A 405 5.73 -2.98 1.66
CA SER A 405 5.74 -3.39 3.06
C SER A 405 4.34 -3.58 3.63
N ASN A 406 4.23 -4.23 4.78
CA ASN A 406 3.01 -4.24 5.56
C ASN A 406 3.27 -4.17 7.07
N GLN A 407 2.22 -3.87 7.82
CA GLN A 407 2.17 -3.86 9.28
C GLN A 407 0.86 -4.41 9.83
N SER A 408 0.89 -4.82 11.10
CA SER A 408 -0.31 -5.26 11.81
C SER A 408 -0.21 -4.99 13.32
N SER A 409 -1.27 -4.42 13.89
CA SER A 409 -1.51 -4.34 15.32
C SER A 409 -1.65 -5.73 15.98
N TRP A 410 -2.05 -6.75 15.21
CA TRP A 410 -2.20 -8.15 15.62
C TRP A 410 -0.91 -8.95 15.38
N SER A 411 0.21 -8.44 15.88
CA SER A 411 1.55 -9.00 15.65
C SER A 411 2.19 -9.65 16.89
N VAL A 412 1.51 -9.65 18.02
CA VAL A 412 2.05 -10.14 19.30
C VAL A 412 2.04 -11.67 19.31
N ARG A 413 3.22 -12.28 19.40
CA ARG A 413 3.40 -13.71 19.64
C ARG A 413 4.69 -14.00 20.37
N SER A 414 4.76 -15.20 20.92
CA SER A 414 5.99 -15.84 21.38
C SER A 414 6.31 -17.09 20.54
N ARG A 415 7.40 -17.77 20.88
CA ARG A 415 7.85 -18.99 20.21
C ARG A 415 6.81 -20.11 20.31
N THR A 416 6.10 -20.19 21.43
CA THR A 416 5.18 -21.28 21.77
C THR A 416 3.72 -20.83 21.84
N ASP A 417 3.45 -19.54 21.73
CA ASP A 417 2.11 -18.97 21.87
C ASP A 417 1.85 -17.94 20.76
N ASN A 418 0.68 -18.07 20.14
CA ASN A 418 0.22 -17.21 19.06
C ASN A 418 -0.99 -16.36 19.48
N GLU A 419 -1.32 -16.29 20.78
CA GLU A 419 -2.35 -15.37 21.28
C GLU A 419 -1.98 -13.92 20.93
N GLY A 420 -2.83 -13.28 20.11
CA GLY A 420 -2.60 -11.91 19.62
C GLY A 420 -1.90 -11.82 18.26
N TRP A 421 -1.59 -12.95 17.60
CA TRP A 421 -1.00 -13.00 16.27
C TRP A 421 -1.98 -13.52 15.23
N TYR A 422 -2.54 -12.59 14.46
CA TYR A 422 -3.51 -12.89 13.40
C TYR A 422 -2.86 -12.58 12.05
N THR A 423 -2.54 -13.65 11.33
CA THR A 423 -1.73 -13.57 10.12
C THR A 423 -2.53 -13.25 8.89
N SER A 424 -1.94 -12.41 8.05
CA SER A 424 -2.39 -12.29 6.66
C SER A 424 -2.02 -13.55 5.87
N LYS A 425 -2.90 -13.96 4.95
CA LYS A 425 -2.80 -15.24 4.21
C LYS A 425 -2.92 -15.03 2.71
N HIS A 426 -2.39 -15.98 1.95
CA HIS A 426 -2.42 -15.96 0.48
C HIS A 426 -1.85 -14.64 -0.10
N ILE A 427 -0.72 -14.20 0.46
CA ILE A 427 0.06 -13.10 -0.11
C ILE A 427 0.92 -13.67 -1.24
N ILE A 428 0.74 -13.15 -2.45
CA ILE A 428 1.54 -13.50 -3.62
C ILE A 428 2.15 -12.22 -4.19
N ILE A 429 3.48 -12.13 -4.21
CA ILE A 429 4.22 -11.02 -4.79
C ILE A 429 5.15 -11.56 -5.86
N ARG A 430 4.90 -11.23 -7.13
CA ARG A 430 5.66 -11.83 -8.22
C ARG A 430 5.87 -10.97 -9.45
N ASN A 431 6.92 -11.26 -10.20
CA ASN A 431 7.27 -10.52 -11.41
C ASN A 431 7.43 -9.02 -11.15
N ILE A 432 7.93 -8.64 -9.97
CA ILE A 432 8.19 -7.25 -9.63
C ILE A 432 9.64 -6.91 -9.94
N ARG A 433 9.86 -5.77 -10.58
CA ARG A 433 11.18 -5.16 -10.71
C ARG A 433 11.30 -4.05 -9.67
N PHE A 434 12.20 -4.24 -8.71
CA PHE A 434 12.58 -3.23 -7.73
C PHE A 434 13.92 -2.60 -8.11
N GLU A 435 13.99 -1.27 -8.15
CA GLU A 435 15.24 -0.55 -8.44
C GLU A 435 15.42 0.71 -7.59
N ARG A 436 16.62 0.96 -7.07
CA ARG A 436 16.95 2.22 -6.37
C ARG A 436 16.00 2.52 -5.19
N THR A 437 15.76 1.52 -4.36
CA THR A 437 15.03 1.72 -3.09
C THR A 437 15.99 2.26 -2.03
N GLY A 438 15.53 3.25 -1.25
CA GLY A 438 16.35 3.92 -0.24
C GLY A 438 16.94 2.93 0.78
N ALA A 439 16.15 1.95 1.21
CA ALA A 439 16.60 0.80 1.99
C ALA A 439 16.10 -0.52 1.38
N ASN A 440 15.30 -1.27 2.12
CA ASN A 440 14.70 -2.54 1.70
C ASN A 440 13.78 -2.32 0.48
N ALA A 441 13.75 -3.27 -0.44
CA ALA A 441 12.76 -3.27 -1.52
C ALA A 441 11.45 -3.94 -1.11
N LEU A 442 11.52 -5.05 -0.36
CA LEU A 442 10.33 -5.79 0.06
C LEU A 442 10.45 -6.29 1.49
N ILE A 443 9.42 -6.01 2.29
CA ILE A 443 9.26 -6.54 3.64
C ILE A 443 7.89 -7.20 3.76
N VAL A 444 7.87 -8.48 4.10
CA VAL A 444 6.62 -9.19 4.42
C VAL A 444 6.56 -9.46 5.91
N ARG A 445 5.50 -8.99 6.57
CA ARG A 445 5.32 -9.09 8.02
C ARG A 445 4.04 -9.82 8.38
N VAL A 446 4.03 -10.52 9.52
CA VAL A 446 2.80 -11.04 10.16
C VAL A 446 1.95 -11.85 9.17
N ALA A 447 2.59 -12.81 8.50
CA ALA A 447 1.97 -13.60 7.44
C ALA A 447 2.18 -15.10 7.63
N ASP A 448 1.24 -15.89 7.14
CA ASP A 448 1.37 -17.34 7.03
C ASP A 448 1.42 -17.74 5.55
N SER A 449 2.46 -18.48 5.20
CA SER A 449 2.71 -19.03 3.88
C SER A 449 2.71 -18.00 2.74
N PRO A 450 3.33 -16.80 2.87
CA PRO A 450 3.47 -15.88 1.75
C PRO A 450 4.36 -16.49 0.65
N LEU A 451 4.01 -16.25 -0.61
CA LEU A 451 4.78 -16.66 -1.79
C LEU A 451 5.38 -15.44 -2.48
N ILE A 452 6.71 -15.39 -2.53
CA ILE A 452 7.47 -14.34 -3.20
C ILE A 452 8.29 -14.99 -4.31
N GLU A 453 7.96 -14.69 -5.57
CA GLU A 453 8.61 -15.36 -6.70
C GLU A 453 8.86 -14.51 -7.94
N HIS A 454 9.90 -14.84 -8.71
CA HIS A 454 10.20 -14.16 -9.98
C HIS A 454 10.39 -12.64 -9.86
N ASN A 455 10.88 -12.16 -8.73
CA ASN A 455 11.17 -10.74 -8.53
C ASN A 455 12.65 -10.44 -8.77
N LEU A 456 12.92 -9.25 -9.31
CA LEU A 456 14.26 -8.69 -9.44
C LEU A 456 14.42 -7.58 -8.41
N PHE A 457 15.38 -7.72 -7.50
CA PHE A 457 15.80 -6.71 -6.55
C PHE A 457 17.18 -6.19 -6.98
N ARG A 458 17.24 -4.97 -7.47
CA ARG A 458 18.47 -4.42 -8.05
C ARG A 458 18.74 -3.04 -7.49
N TYR A 459 19.98 -2.75 -7.11
CA TYR A 459 20.36 -1.41 -6.62
C TYR A 459 19.51 -0.97 -5.41
N CYS A 460 19.30 -1.87 -4.45
CA CYS A 460 18.62 -1.54 -3.20
C CYS A 460 19.60 -0.99 -2.16
N ALA A 461 19.07 -0.44 -1.06
CA ALA A 461 19.84 0.13 0.05
C ALA A 461 20.72 1.33 -0.31
N ILE A 462 20.27 2.17 -1.25
CA ILE A 462 21.10 3.26 -1.79
C ILE A 462 21.31 4.44 -0.82
N LYS A 463 20.57 4.50 0.29
CA LYS A 463 20.59 5.63 1.25
C LYS A 463 20.67 5.21 2.73
N GLU A 464 20.18 4.02 3.07
CA GLU A 464 20.05 3.56 4.46
C GLU A 464 20.13 2.03 4.53
N SER A 465 20.62 1.52 5.67
CA SER A 465 20.78 0.10 5.96
C SER A 465 19.51 -0.72 5.68
N GLY A 466 19.69 -1.86 5.03
CA GLY A 466 18.65 -2.86 4.80
C GLY A 466 19.00 -3.88 3.72
N ASN A 467 18.80 -5.16 4.01
CA ASN A 467 18.82 -6.20 2.98
C ASN A 467 17.75 -5.93 1.90
N ALA A 468 17.95 -6.39 0.67
CA ALA A 468 16.99 -6.14 -0.42
C ALA A 468 15.58 -6.63 -0.05
N CYS A 469 15.47 -7.81 0.57
CA CYS A 469 14.17 -8.33 0.99
C CYS A 469 14.23 -9.23 2.22
N PHE A 470 13.16 -9.22 3.03
CA PHE A 470 13.06 -10.12 4.18
C PHE A 470 11.61 -10.43 4.61
N SER A 471 11.47 -11.54 5.32
CA SER A 471 10.25 -11.89 6.08
C SER A 471 10.45 -11.64 7.57
N PHE A 472 9.48 -11.01 8.23
CA PHE A 472 9.48 -10.75 9.67
C PHE A 472 8.18 -11.26 10.31
N ASN A 473 8.27 -11.99 11.41
CA ASN A 473 7.08 -12.51 12.09
C ASN A 473 6.17 -13.36 11.20
N CYS A 474 6.77 -14.22 10.37
CA CYS A 474 6.07 -15.05 9.38
C CYS A 474 6.27 -16.55 9.64
N ASP A 475 5.27 -17.35 9.34
CA ASP A 475 5.44 -18.81 9.27
C ASP A 475 5.38 -19.27 7.80
N ASN A 476 6.21 -20.26 7.45
CA ASN A 476 6.20 -20.96 6.17
C ASN A 476 6.39 -20.07 4.92
N ALA A 477 7.05 -18.92 5.07
CA ALA A 477 7.34 -18.02 3.95
C ALA A 477 8.17 -18.74 2.87
N LEU A 478 7.78 -18.61 1.60
CA LEU A 478 8.46 -19.20 0.46
C LEU A 478 8.97 -18.11 -0.49
N TRP A 479 10.29 -18.03 -0.61
CA TRP A 479 11.01 -17.16 -1.54
C TRP A 479 11.64 -18.01 -2.64
N GLN A 480 11.16 -17.89 -3.88
CA GLN A 480 11.68 -18.70 -4.97
C GLN A 480 11.85 -18.01 -6.32
N TYR A 481 12.86 -18.39 -7.10
CA TYR A 481 13.10 -17.84 -8.45
C TYR A 481 13.30 -16.32 -8.48
N ASN A 482 13.78 -15.72 -7.38
CA ASN A 482 14.09 -14.29 -7.32
C ASN A 482 15.57 -14.03 -7.59
N GLU A 483 15.87 -12.82 -8.02
CA GLU A 483 17.23 -12.31 -8.18
C GLU A 483 17.45 -11.11 -7.25
N ALA A 484 18.53 -11.12 -6.46
CA ALA A 484 18.94 -9.97 -5.65
C ALA A 484 20.38 -9.59 -5.98
N CYS A 485 20.57 -8.39 -6.51
CA CYS A 485 21.86 -7.98 -7.03
C CYS A 485 22.20 -6.51 -6.80
N TYR A 486 23.50 -6.26 -6.65
CA TYR A 486 24.07 -4.91 -6.57
C TYR A 486 23.44 -4.03 -5.49
N THR A 487 23.09 -4.61 -4.33
CA THR A 487 22.76 -3.81 -3.15
C THR A 487 23.95 -2.99 -2.70
N LYS A 488 23.68 -1.83 -2.11
CA LYS A 488 24.69 -0.84 -1.73
C LYS A 488 24.97 -0.90 -0.22
N TYR A 489 26.25 -0.91 0.14
CA TYR A 489 26.72 -0.71 1.50
C TYR A 489 27.02 0.78 1.76
N ASN A 490 26.36 1.37 2.75
CA ASN A 490 26.65 2.70 3.25
C ASN A 490 27.50 2.63 4.52
N LYS A 491 28.16 3.73 4.86
CA LYS A 491 29.10 3.74 5.98
C LYS A 491 28.39 3.41 7.29
N GLY A 492 28.74 2.29 7.90
CA GLY A 492 28.18 1.90 9.20
C GLY A 492 26.86 1.14 9.10
N ASP A 493 26.45 0.72 7.90
CA ASP A 493 25.30 -0.16 7.74
C ASP A 493 25.53 -1.47 8.51
N ASP A 494 24.46 -1.92 9.17
CA ASP A 494 24.42 -3.24 9.82
C ASP A 494 24.08 -4.36 8.81
N ASP A 495 23.32 -4.00 7.77
CA ASP A 495 22.77 -4.86 6.72
C ASP A 495 22.76 -4.11 5.37
N ALA A 496 23.07 -4.81 4.28
CA ALA A 496 23.01 -4.28 2.92
C ALA A 496 23.16 -5.43 1.90
N GLY A 497 22.66 -6.62 2.23
CA GLY A 497 22.78 -7.83 1.42
C GLY A 497 21.53 -8.14 0.61
N GLY A 498 21.50 -9.32 -0.03
CA GLY A 498 20.37 -9.77 -0.85
C GLY A 498 19.15 -10.23 -0.03
N PHE A 499 19.18 -11.49 0.40
CA PHE A 499 18.03 -12.16 1.03
C PHE A 499 18.15 -12.24 2.55
N ASP A 500 17.02 -12.23 3.25
CA ASP A 500 17.03 -12.34 4.71
C ASP A 500 15.82 -13.08 5.30
N SER A 501 16.12 -14.05 6.18
CA SER A 501 15.17 -14.69 7.07
C SER A 501 15.33 -14.08 8.47
N ASP A 502 14.38 -13.25 8.85
CA ASP A 502 14.46 -12.39 10.03
C ASP A 502 13.65 -12.98 11.23
N TYR A 503 13.43 -12.15 12.24
CA TYR A 503 12.86 -12.44 13.55
C TYR A 503 11.46 -13.01 13.49
N LYS A 504 11.11 -13.71 14.57
CA LYS A 504 9.82 -14.34 14.81
C LYS A 504 9.40 -15.20 13.60
N CYS A 505 10.32 -15.88 12.94
CA CYS A 505 10.00 -16.72 11.78
C CYS A 505 10.06 -18.21 12.09
N LYS A 506 9.19 -19.00 11.45
CA LYS A 506 9.26 -20.47 11.44
C LYS A 506 9.23 -20.98 10.02
N ASN A 507 10.13 -21.89 9.70
CA ASN A 507 10.12 -22.66 8.45
C ASN A 507 10.19 -21.80 7.17
N THR A 508 10.90 -20.67 7.21
CA THR A 508 11.16 -19.89 5.99
C THR A 508 11.95 -20.73 5.00
N VAL A 509 11.48 -20.81 3.75
CA VAL A 509 12.13 -21.52 2.64
C VAL A 509 12.62 -20.51 1.61
N ILE A 510 13.91 -20.51 1.33
CA ILE A 510 14.56 -19.69 0.30
C ILE A 510 15.17 -20.67 -0.71
N ARG A 511 14.57 -20.78 -1.90
CA ARG A 511 15.01 -21.76 -2.91
C ARG A 511 15.06 -21.25 -4.34
N TYR A 512 15.98 -21.75 -5.16
CA TYR A 512 16.08 -21.37 -6.58
C TYR A 512 16.31 -19.89 -6.84
N ASN A 513 16.86 -19.17 -5.87
CA ASN A 513 17.16 -17.75 -6.01
C ASN A 513 18.60 -17.55 -6.48
N TYR A 514 18.82 -16.40 -7.10
CA TYR A 514 20.11 -15.94 -7.59
C TYR A 514 20.53 -14.68 -6.83
N SER A 515 21.69 -14.69 -6.17
CA SER A 515 22.18 -13.55 -5.40
C SER A 515 23.59 -13.21 -5.85
N HIS A 516 23.82 -11.99 -6.34
CA HIS A 516 25.15 -11.64 -6.82
C HIS A 516 25.55 -10.19 -6.68
N HIS A 517 26.85 -9.97 -6.47
CA HIS A 517 27.45 -8.63 -6.47
C HIS A 517 26.80 -7.67 -5.47
N ASN A 518 26.24 -8.19 -4.38
CA ASN A 518 25.74 -7.40 -3.28
C ASN A 518 26.95 -6.98 -2.42
N GLU A 519 27.04 -5.69 -2.07
CA GLU A 519 28.22 -5.13 -1.39
C GLU A 519 28.37 -5.62 0.07
N TYR A 520 27.32 -6.19 0.66
CA TYR A 520 27.32 -6.59 2.09
C TYR A 520 26.48 -7.83 2.41
N GLY A 521 26.70 -8.93 1.68
CA GLY A 521 26.00 -10.18 1.97
C GLY A 521 25.17 -10.75 0.82
N GLY A 522 25.20 -12.08 0.66
CA GLY A 522 24.23 -12.78 -0.20
C GLY A 522 22.95 -13.17 0.55
N ILE A 523 23.10 -13.70 1.76
CA ILE A 523 21.98 -14.13 2.59
C ILE A 523 22.24 -13.97 4.09
N LEU A 524 21.22 -13.49 4.81
CA LEU A 524 21.17 -13.43 6.26
C LEU A 524 20.10 -14.39 6.81
N VAL A 525 20.43 -15.09 7.89
CA VAL A 525 19.45 -15.73 8.78
C VAL A 525 19.68 -15.20 10.18
N CYS A 526 18.70 -14.54 10.79
CA CYS A 526 18.92 -13.87 12.05
C CYS A 526 17.76 -13.95 13.05
N CYS A 527 18.12 -13.86 14.33
CA CYS A 527 17.28 -13.44 15.44
C CYS A 527 18.12 -13.23 16.70
N MET A 528 17.69 -12.41 17.64
CA MET A 528 18.24 -12.40 19.01
C MET A 528 17.41 -13.33 19.90
N GLY A 529 17.99 -14.33 20.56
CA GLY A 529 17.22 -15.33 21.33
C GLY A 529 16.29 -14.76 22.39
N GLY A 530 15.25 -15.54 22.72
CA GLY A 530 14.22 -15.16 23.68
C GLY A 530 12.87 -15.82 23.37
N SER A 531 11.87 -15.55 24.20
CA SER A 531 10.51 -16.04 23.98
C SER A 531 9.84 -15.36 22.79
N ASP A 532 10.16 -14.09 22.50
CA ASP A 532 9.50 -13.27 21.48
C ASP A 532 10.41 -12.92 20.28
N ARG A 533 11.59 -13.51 20.17
CA ARG A 533 12.59 -13.17 19.13
C ARG A 533 13.29 -14.42 18.58
N PHE A 534 12.51 -15.34 18.04
CA PHE A 534 13.02 -16.63 17.55
C PHE A 534 13.10 -16.66 16.02
N ASN A 535 13.98 -17.48 15.47
CA ASN A 535 13.96 -17.88 14.07
C ASN A 535 14.35 -19.36 14.01
N THR A 536 13.48 -20.20 13.47
CA THR A 536 13.67 -21.66 13.54
C THR A 536 13.28 -22.36 12.26
N GLY A 537 14.08 -23.34 11.86
CA GLY A 537 13.75 -24.23 10.74
C GLY A 537 13.90 -23.61 9.35
N THR A 538 14.63 -22.49 9.21
CA THR A 538 14.90 -21.90 7.89
C THR A 538 15.63 -22.88 6.98
N LEU A 539 15.12 -23.09 5.76
CA LEU A 539 15.71 -23.92 4.72
C LEU A 539 16.15 -23.05 3.54
N VAL A 540 17.46 -22.95 3.34
CA VAL A 540 18.08 -22.29 2.19
C VAL A 540 18.54 -23.38 1.24
N CYS A 541 17.86 -23.59 0.12
CA CYS A 541 18.17 -24.73 -0.75
C CYS A 541 18.16 -24.47 -2.25
N TYR A 542 19.08 -25.09 -2.99
CA TYR A 542 19.16 -24.92 -4.44
C TYR A 542 19.25 -23.45 -4.86
N ASN A 543 20.05 -22.62 -4.17
CA ASN A 543 20.31 -21.24 -4.56
C ASN A 543 21.74 -21.10 -5.12
N LEU A 544 21.93 -20.05 -5.93
CA LEU A 544 23.22 -19.68 -6.52
C LEU A 544 23.66 -18.31 -5.97
N PHE A 545 24.81 -18.27 -5.31
CA PHE A 545 25.43 -17.07 -4.77
C PHE A 545 26.74 -16.80 -5.50
N ILE A 546 26.89 -15.64 -6.15
CA ILE A 546 28.07 -15.27 -6.95
C ILE A 546 28.62 -13.93 -6.49
N ASN A 547 29.90 -13.87 -6.13
CA ASN A 547 30.63 -12.62 -5.90
C ASN A 547 29.89 -11.63 -4.97
N ASN A 548 29.28 -12.13 -3.89
CA ASN A 548 28.74 -11.25 -2.85
C ASN A 548 29.91 -10.84 -1.94
N GLU A 549 30.04 -9.55 -1.68
CA GLU A 549 31.15 -8.93 -0.94
C GLU A 549 30.90 -8.90 0.56
N ASP A 550 31.96 -8.62 1.34
CA ASP A 550 32.07 -8.73 2.80
C ASP A 550 31.85 -10.17 3.32
N HIS A 551 30.65 -10.70 3.11
CA HIS A 551 30.28 -12.07 3.39
C HIS A 551 29.31 -12.64 2.34
N THR A 552 29.22 -13.97 2.22
CA THR A 552 28.16 -14.58 1.38
C THR A 552 27.00 -15.08 2.23
N VAL A 553 27.28 -15.94 3.22
CA VAL A 553 26.26 -16.51 4.11
C VAL A 553 26.50 -16.05 5.53
N ARG A 554 25.56 -15.29 6.09
CA ARG A 554 25.60 -14.82 7.47
C ARG A 554 24.48 -15.43 8.31
N VAL A 555 24.83 -15.95 9.47
CA VAL A 555 23.88 -16.42 10.49
C VAL A 555 24.14 -15.62 11.76
N SER A 556 23.22 -14.74 12.14
CA SER A 556 23.45 -13.79 13.26
C SER A 556 22.56 -14.07 14.45
N GLY A 557 23.15 -14.08 15.64
CA GLY A 557 22.41 -14.28 16.90
C GLY A 557 22.05 -15.75 17.10
N THR A 558 20.84 -16.06 17.58
CA THR A 558 20.45 -17.42 17.98
C THR A 558 19.43 -18.13 17.07
N PRO A 559 19.47 -18.05 15.73
CA PRO A 559 18.67 -18.94 14.90
C PRO A 559 18.94 -20.42 15.25
N GLU A 560 17.89 -21.23 15.15
CA GLU A 560 17.97 -22.66 15.43
C GLU A 560 17.55 -23.49 14.23
N GLU A 561 18.23 -24.60 14.00
CA GLU A 561 17.82 -25.62 13.02
C GLU A 561 17.79 -25.12 11.57
N THR A 562 18.57 -24.08 11.26
CA THR A 562 18.79 -23.62 9.89
C THR A 562 19.48 -24.70 9.06
N THR A 563 19.02 -24.91 7.83
CA THR A 563 19.60 -25.87 6.88
C THR A 563 19.96 -25.18 5.56
N PHE A 564 21.23 -25.22 5.18
CA PHE A 564 21.73 -24.89 3.85
C PHE A 564 21.93 -26.19 3.07
N LEU A 565 21.09 -26.43 2.05
CA LEU A 565 21.05 -27.66 1.27
C LEU A 565 21.29 -27.39 -0.22
N ASN A 566 22.24 -28.08 -0.85
CA ASN A 566 22.34 -28.06 -2.33
C ASN A 566 22.51 -26.66 -2.94
N ASN A 567 23.22 -25.75 -2.27
CA ASN A 567 23.53 -24.43 -2.83
C ASN A 567 24.91 -24.42 -3.50
N ILE A 568 25.12 -23.46 -4.40
CA ILE A 568 26.46 -23.10 -4.87
C ILE A 568 26.81 -21.72 -4.35
N ILE A 569 27.97 -21.62 -3.71
CA ILE A 569 28.59 -20.37 -3.28
C ILE A 569 29.87 -20.22 -4.10
N PHE A 570 29.90 -19.21 -4.97
CA PHE A 570 31.02 -18.88 -5.83
C PHE A 570 31.59 -17.51 -5.45
N SER A 571 32.92 -17.41 -5.40
CA SER A 571 33.61 -16.13 -5.37
C SER A 571 34.87 -16.16 -6.23
N SER A 572 35.02 -15.13 -7.07
CA SER A 572 36.26 -14.81 -7.77
C SER A 572 36.96 -13.57 -7.22
N VAL A 573 36.49 -13.04 -6.09
CA VAL A 573 37.07 -11.84 -5.46
C VAL A 573 38.48 -12.17 -4.97
N ASP A 574 39.45 -11.32 -5.32
CA ASP A 574 40.86 -11.55 -4.98
C ASP A 574 41.16 -11.34 -3.48
N ASP A 575 40.34 -10.53 -2.82
CA ASP A 575 40.44 -10.24 -1.39
C ASP A 575 39.87 -11.37 -0.51
N SER A 576 40.11 -11.26 0.79
CA SER A 576 39.54 -12.20 1.76
C SER A 576 38.06 -11.89 1.98
N THR A 577 37.18 -12.86 1.74
CA THR A 577 35.73 -12.74 1.97
C THR A 577 35.24 -13.78 2.99
N ASP A 578 34.33 -13.40 3.88
CA ASP A 578 33.68 -14.35 4.79
C ASP A 578 32.62 -15.18 4.05
N ILE A 579 32.99 -16.39 3.61
CA ILE A 579 32.07 -17.27 2.88
C ILE A 579 30.93 -17.75 3.80
N LEU A 580 31.29 -18.12 5.04
CA LEU A 580 30.33 -18.44 6.09
C LEU A 580 30.68 -17.65 7.35
N TRP A 581 29.73 -16.86 7.86
CA TRP A 581 29.91 -16.06 9.06
C TRP A 581 28.78 -16.26 10.07
N HIS A 582 29.10 -16.81 11.23
CA HIS A 582 28.20 -16.89 12.38
C HIS A 582 28.54 -15.76 13.34
N LYS A 583 27.76 -14.69 13.28
CA LYS A 583 27.98 -13.46 14.04
C LYS A 583 27.37 -13.57 15.43
N ASN A 584 28.15 -13.21 16.45
CA ASN A 584 27.60 -13.01 17.80
C ASN A 584 26.65 -11.81 17.78
N TRP A 585 25.40 -12.05 18.10
CA TRP A 585 24.42 -10.99 18.27
C TRP A 585 23.44 -11.38 19.37
N SER A 586 23.85 -11.13 20.61
CA SER A 586 23.20 -11.65 21.82
C SER A 586 23.17 -13.18 21.87
N GLY A 587 24.21 -13.82 21.34
CA GLY A 587 24.34 -15.28 21.26
C GLY A 587 24.74 -15.77 19.87
N PHE A 588 24.77 -17.10 19.73
CA PHE A 588 25.14 -17.80 18.51
C PHE A 588 24.09 -18.83 18.12
N ALA A 589 24.07 -19.14 16.82
CA ALA A 589 23.15 -20.10 16.26
C ALA A 589 23.40 -21.51 16.80
N SER A 590 22.40 -22.37 16.67
CA SER A 590 22.57 -23.78 17.02
C SER A 590 21.93 -24.71 16.00
N ARG A 591 22.54 -25.89 15.85
CA ARG A 591 22.06 -26.97 14.98
C ARG A 591 21.96 -26.57 13.50
N THR A 592 22.84 -25.67 13.04
CA THR A 592 22.93 -25.28 11.62
C THR A 592 23.53 -26.41 10.80
N LYS A 593 22.87 -26.78 9.70
CA LYS A 593 23.30 -27.86 8.82
C LYS A 593 23.74 -27.31 7.46
N TYR A 594 24.92 -27.70 7.01
CA TYR A 594 25.42 -27.46 5.66
C TYR A 594 25.53 -28.82 4.96
N LEU A 595 24.62 -29.07 4.02
CA LEU A 595 24.44 -30.35 3.35
C LEU A 595 24.52 -30.17 1.84
N ASN A 596 25.30 -31.00 1.15
CA ASN A 596 25.31 -31.04 -0.32
C ASN A 596 25.67 -29.71 -1.03
N ASN A 597 26.32 -28.76 -0.36
CA ASN A 597 26.67 -27.48 -0.99
C ASN A 597 28.02 -27.59 -1.74
N ILE A 598 28.22 -26.75 -2.74
CA ILE A 598 29.52 -26.51 -3.36
C ILE A 598 29.97 -25.10 -2.96
N PHE A 599 31.14 -25.02 -2.34
CA PHE A 599 31.86 -23.77 -2.09
C PHE A 599 33.03 -23.70 -3.06
N TYR A 600 33.00 -22.75 -3.98
CA TYR A 600 33.96 -22.63 -5.06
C TYR A 600 34.61 -21.25 -5.03
N LEU A 601 35.92 -21.21 -4.81
CA LEU A 601 36.73 -20.00 -4.89
C LEU A 601 37.67 -20.15 -6.08
N SER A 602 37.51 -19.33 -7.10
CA SER A 602 38.44 -19.32 -8.23
C SER A 602 39.74 -18.62 -7.85
N ASN A 603 39.64 -17.55 -7.07
CA ASN A 603 40.73 -16.71 -6.58
C ASN A 603 40.59 -16.43 -5.07
N GLY A 604 41.55 -15.70 -4.51
CA GLY A 604 41.48 -15.16 -3.16
C GLY A 604 41.47 -16.22 -2.05
N LYS A 605 40.96 -15.82 -0.88
CA LYS A 605 40.85 -16.67 0.30
C LYS A 605 39.46 -16.52 0.94
N GLY A 606 38.74 -17.62 1.07
CA GLY A 606 37.47 -17.65 1.79
C GLY A 606 37.65 -17.97 3.26
N LEU A 607 36.94 -17.25 4.12
CA LEU A 607 36.93 -17.52 5.55
C LEU A 607 35.64 -18.24 5.97
N ILE A 608 35.81 -19.25 6.81
CA ILE A 608 34.71 -19.93 7.51
C ILE A 608 34.81 -19.55 8.98
N ASN A 609 33.87 -18.76 9.48
CA ASN A 609 33.83 -18.33 10.87
C ASN A 609 32.53 -18.79 11.52
N LEU A 610 32.59 -19.84 12.33
CA LEU A 610 31.43 -20.37 13.04
C LEU A 610 31.26 -19.80 14.46
N GLY A 611 32.18 -18.93 14.92
CA GLY A 611 32.12 -18.40 16.28
C GLY A 611 31.93 -19.47 17.35
N ALA A 612 31.03 -19.24 18.31
CA ALA A 612 30.65 -20.20 19.35
C ALA A 612 29.31 -20.92 19.06
N SER A 613 28.91 -21.00 17.78
CA SER A 613 27.73 -21.76 17.39
C SER A 613 27.89 -23.26 17.70
N THR A 614 26.79 -23.91 18.06
CA THR A 614 26.83 -25.28 18.62
C THR A 614 26.01 -26.27 17.79
N GLY A 615 26.41 -27.54 17.79
CA GLY A 615 25.65 -28.61 17.12
C GLY A 615 25.61 -28.50 15.60
N ASN A 616 26.50 -27.72 14.99
CA ASN A 616 26.56 -27.60 13.54
C ASN A 616 26.95 -28.92 12.87
N SER A 617 26.46 -29.14 11.65
CA SER A 617 26.79 -30.34 10.88
C SER A 617 27.17 -29.99 9.44
N PHE A 618 28.30 -30.53 8.97
CA PHE A 618 28.76 -30.43 7.60
C PHE A 618 28.80 -31.84 7.01
N LYS A 619 28.00 -32.10 5.97
CA LYS A 619 27.97 -33.42 5.32
C LYS A 619 27.88 -33.27 3.81
N ARG A 620 28.73 -34.00 3.10
CA ARG A 620 28.73 -34.08 1.63
C ARG A 620 28.79 -32.71 0.95
N ASN A 621 29.53 -31.75 1.51
CA ASN A 621 29.83 -30.50 0.82
C ASN A 621 31.15 -30.64 0.05
N ILE A 622 31.28 -29.89 -1.04
CA ILE A 622 32.51 -29.75 -1.81
C ILE A 622 33.11 -28.39 -1.50
N PHE A 623 34.42 -28.35 -1.22
CA PHE A 623 35.19 -27.11 -1.10
C PHE A 623 36.28 -27.12 -2.16
N TYR A 624 36.30 -26.12 -3.03
CA TYR A 624 37.32 -25.91 -4.05
C TYR A 624 37.94 -24.51 -3.92
N GLY A 625 39.26 -24.43 -3.90
CA GLY A 625 40.01 -23.20 -3.63
C GLY A 625 40.58 -23.12 -2.20
N VAL A 626 41.02 -21.92 -1.81
CA VAL A 626 41.75 -21.68 -0.55
C VAL A 626 40.81 -21.19 0.55
N PHE A 627 40.66 -21.99 1.59
CA PHE A 627 39.82 -21.66 2.75
C PHE A 627 40.62 -21.56 4.05
N GLY A 628 40.18 -20.70 4.96
CA GLY A 628 40.73 -20.56 6.31
C GLY A 628 39.65 -20.35 7.39
N GLY A 629 40.10 -20.02 8.60
CA GLY A 629 39.23 -19.83 9.76
C GLY A 629 38.91 -21.12 10.51
N ASN A 630 37.71 -21.20 11.09
CA ASN A 630 37.19 -22.32 11.88
C ASN A 630 36.63 -23.41 10.96
N MET A 631 37.49 -23.97 10.10
CA MET A 631 37.11 -25.03 9.17
C MET A 631 36.59 -26.26 9.91
N PRO A 632 35.39 -26.79 9.55
CA PRO A 632 34.91 -28.05 10.08
C PRO A 632 35.87 -29.22 9.79
N PRO A 633 36.05 -30.16 10.73
CA PRO A 633 36.93 -31.30 10.53
C PRO A 633 36.41 -32.24 9.43
N GLY A 634 37.31 -32.88 8.70
CA GLY A 634 36.97 -33.91 7.70
C GLY A 634 36.40 -33.38 6.38
N ILE A 635 36.52 -32.08 6.11
CA ILE A 635 36.18 -31.48 4.81
C ILE A 635 37.11 -32.03 3.72
N LYS A 636 36.53 -32.40 2.58
CA LYS A 636 37.27 -32.79 1.38
C LYS A 636 37.40 -31.60 0.46
N HIS A 637 38.64 -31.29 0.10
CA HIS A 637 38.93 -30.34 -0.96
C HIS A 637 38.94 -31.09 -2.29
N GLN A 638 38.00 -30.75 -3.18
CA GLN A 638 37.85 -31.41 -4.47
C GLN A 638 37.27 -30.44 -5.49
N ASP A 639 37.71 -30.55 -6.74
CA ASP A 639 37.09 -29.83 -7.85
C ASP A 639 35.71 -30.43 -8.14
N PRO A 640 34.63 -29.63 -8.20
CA PRO A 640 33.31 -30.12 -8.62
C PRO A 640 33.25 -30.52 -10.10
N ILE A 641 34.21 -30.11 -10.93
CA ILE A 641 34.29 -30.41 -12.38
C ILE A 641 33.01 -29.99 -13.10
N PHE A 642 32.78 -28.68 -13.16
CA PHE A 642 31.71 -28.08 -13.96
C PHE A 642 31.92 -28.33 -15.47
N THR A 643 30.85 -28.29 -16.24
CA THR A 643 30.88 -28.47 -17.71
C THR A 643 31.69 -27.37 -18.39
N VAL A 644 31.65 -26.15 -17.84
CA VAL A 644 32.45 -25.00 -18.27
C VAL A 644 33.66 -24.87 -17.34
N TYR A 645 34.86 -24.96 -17.91
CA TYR A 645 36.11 -24.80 -17.17
C TYR A 645 37.22 -24.13 -18.03
N PRO A 646 37.99 -23.18 -17.49
CA PRO A 646 37.82 -22.55 -16.17
C PRO A 646 36.55 -21.66 -16.16
N LEU A 647 35.94 -21.51 -14.99
CA LEU A 647 34.89 -20.50 -14.81
C LEU A 647 35.47 -19.08 -14.95
N PRO A 648 34.81 -18.16 -15.65
CA PRO A 648 35.19 -16.75 -15.67
C PRO A 648 34.96 -16.10 -14.29
N ALA A 649 35.42 -14.85 -14.12
CA ALA A 649 35.21 -14.07 -12.88
C ALA A 649 33.72 -13.80 -12.62
N ASP A 650 32.96 -13.49 -13.67
CA ASP A 650 31.51 -13.27 -13.58
C ASP A 650 30.77 -14.38 -14.36
N PRO A 651 30.63 -15.59 -13.79
CA PRO A 651 29.99 -16.70 -14.47
C PRO A 651 28.48 -16.57 -14.50
N GLU A 652 27.89 -16.96 -15.62
CA GLU A 652 26.44 -17.03 -15.78
C GLU A 652 25.88 -18.31 -15.14
N PRO A 653 24.61 -18.33 -14.70
CA PRO A 653 24.03 -19.47 -13.99
C PRO A 653 24.18 -20.83 -14.69
N TYR A 654 24.03 -20.88 -16.03
CA TYR A 654 24.13 -22.13 -16.79
C TYR A 654 25.53 -22.79 -16.72
N MET A 655 26.57 -22.03 -16.37
CA MET A 655 27.94 -22.53 -16.26
C MET A 655 28.15 -23.43 -15.02
N PHE A 656 27.20 -23.43 -14.09
CA PHE A 656 27.25 -24.21 -12.86
C PHE A 656 26.60 -25.61 -12.95
N THR A 657 26.47 -26.13 -14.17
CA THR A 657 26.12 -27.53 -14.42
C THR A 657 27.37 -28.40 -14.24
N ILE A 658 27.23 -29.54 -13.54
CA ILE A 658 28.33 -30.49 -13.34
C ILE A 658 28.51 -31.42 -14.55
N SER A 659 29.76 -31.83 -14.83
CA SER A 659 30.07 -32.79 -15.90
C SER A 659 29.87 -34.25 -15.46
N ASP A 660 29.83 -35.19 -16.41
CA ASP A 660 29.69 -36.64 -16.15
C ASP A 660 30.85 -37.25 -15.35
N MET A 661 31.97 -36.55 -15.26
CA MET A 661 33.14 -36.96 -14.48
C MET A 661 33.12 -36.38 -13.06
N SER A 662 32.09 -35.59 -12.72
CA SER A 662 32.04 -34.86 -11.47
C SER A 662 31.99 -35.80 -10.26
N PRO A 663 32.77 -35.52 -9.20
CA PRO A 663 32.67 -36.25 -7.94
C PRO A 663 31.42 -35.89 -7.12
N ALA A 664 30.58 -34.96 -7.61
CA ALA A 664 29.31 -34.59 -7.00
C ALA A 664 28.17 -35.59 -7.27
N ILE A 665 28.28 -36.37 -8.35
CA ILE A 665 27.21 -37.25 -8.85
C ILE A 665 26.88 -38.37 -7.84
N ASP A 666 25.61 -38.52 -7.48
CA ASP A 666 25.06 -39.52 -6.56
C ASP A 666 25.76 -39.55 -5.18
N ARG A 667 26.32 -38.40 -4.74
CA ARG A 667 27.11 -38.32 -3.49
C ARG A 667 26.43 -37.56 -2.36
N GLY A 668 25.29 -36.93 -2.59
CA GLY A 668 24.58 -36.13 -1.60
C GLY A 668 23.91 -36.95 -0.50
N VAL A 669 23.41 -36.24 0.52
CA VAL A 669 22.52 -36.79 1.54
C VAL A 669 21.06 -36.58 1.16
N LYS A 670 20.22 -37.58 1.38
CA LYS A 670 18.76 -37.45 1.29
C LYS A 670 18.23 -36.79 2.57
N ILE A 671 17.42 -35.74 2.41
CA ILE A 671 16.59 -35.22 3.49
C ILE A 671 15.10 -35.27 3.12
N LYS A 672 14.24 -35.35 4.14
CA LYS A 672 12.79 -35.49 3.98
C LYS A 672 12.15 -34.23 3.38
N GLN A 673 12.60 -33.05 3.81
CA GLN A 673 12.12 -31.76 3.34
C GLN A 673 13.06 -31.24 2.25
N ARG A 674 12.84 -31.69 1.02
CA ARG A 674 13.59 -31.22 -0.16
C ARG A 674 12.64 -30.96 -1.33
N PRO A 675 13.00 -30.10 -2.28
CA PRO A 675 12.22 -29.96 -3.50
C PRO A 675 12.23 -31.23 -4.36
N TYR A 676 11.30 -31.25 -5.33
CA TYR A 676 11.24 -32.28 -6.37
C TYR A 676 12.13 -31.96 -7.59
N LEU A 677 12.45 -30.68 -7.80
CA LEU A 677 13.26 -30.20 -8.90
C LEU A 677 14.57 -29.57 -8.41
N ASP A 678 15.61 -29.64 -9.21
CA ASP A 678 16.85 -28.88 -9.01
C ASP A 678 16.70 -27.42 -9.48
N TYR A 679 17.80 -26.65 -9.49
CA TYR A 679 17.78 -25.24 -9.93
C TYR A 679 17.42 -25.05 -11.41
N PHE A 680 17.75 -26.04 -12.26
CA PHE A 680 17.52 -26.00 -13.70
C PHE A 680 16.20 -26.67 -14.12
N GLY A 681 15.40 -27.14 -13.14
CA GLY A 681 14.13 -27.81 -13.39
C GLY A 681 14.25 -29.31 -13.71
N ASN A 682 15.41 -29.93 -13.49
CA ASN A 682 15.55 -31.38 -13.58
C ASN A 682 14.91 -32.08 -12.38
N VAL A 683 14.36 -33.26 -12.60
CA VAL A 683 13.77 -34.08 -11.53
C VAL A 683 14.87 -34.67 -10.65
N ILE A 684 14.75 -34.45 -9.34
CA ILE A 684 15.60 -35.10 -8.33
C ILE A 684 15.01 -36.48 -8.06
N SER A 685 15.68 -37.54 -8.52
CA SER A 685 15.19 -38.92 -8.36
C SER A 685 14.99 -39.30 -6.89
N GLY A 686 13.94 -40.09 -6.62
CA GLY A 686 13.67 -40.62 -5.29
C GLY A 686 14.51 -41.86 -4.94
N SER A 687 14.89 -42.67 -5.94
CA SER A 687 15.62 -43.94 -5.78
C SER A 687 17.09 -43.72 -5.43
N ASP A 688 17.73 -42.73 -6.06
CA ASP A 688 19.18 -42.51 -6.01
C ASP A 688 19.54 -41.35 -5.10
N LEU A 689 20.80 -41.26 -4.67
CA LEU A 689 21.26 -40.14 -3.84
C LEU A 689 21.25 -38.87 -4.70
N PRO A 690 20.82 -37.70 -4.19
CA PRO A 690 20.88 -36.48 -4.97
C PRO A 690 22.33 -36.08 -5.24
N ASP A 691 22.55 -35.36 -6.32
CA ASP A 691 23.84 -34.75 -6.59
C ASP A 691 24.19 -33.67 -5.56
N ILE A 692 25.48 -33.36 -5.42
CA ILE A 692 25.95 -32.22 -4.62
C ILE A 692 25.90 -30.96 -5.49
N GLY A 693 25.36 -29.86 -4.97
CA GLY A 693 25.18 -28.60 -5.69
C GLY A 693 23.78 -28.41 -6.25
N ILE A 694 23.63 -27.55 -7.25
CA ILE A 694 22.32 -27.10 -7.74
C ILE A 694 21.80 -27.84 -8.98
N HIS A 695 22.61 -28.74 -9.56
CA HIS A 695 22.32 -29.47 -10.80
C HIS A 695 22.30 -30.97 -10.55
N GLU A 696 21.23 -31.64 -10.97
CA GLU A 696 21.15 -33.10 -11.07
C GLU A 696 21.57 -33.53 -12.48
N ASN A 697 22.67 -34.27 -12.57
CA ASN A 697 23.14 -34.89 -13.80
C ASN A 697 22.27 -36.11 -14.16
N LYS A 698 22.07 -36.36 -15.46
CA LYS A 698 21.16 -37.40 -15.98
C LYS A 698 21.90 -38.57 -16.61
#